data_AF-A0A4R6TXT4-F1
#
_entry.id   AF-A0A4R6TXT4-F1
#
_cell.length_a   1.000
_cell.length_b   1.000
_cell.length_c   1.000
_cell.angle_alpha   90.00
_cell.angle_beta   90.00
_cell.angle_gamma   90.00
#
_symmetry.space_group_name_H-M   'P 1'
#
loop_
_entity.id
_entity.type
_entity.pdbx_description
1 polymer ?
#
loop_
_entity_poly.entity_id
_entity_poly.type
_entity_poly.pdbx_seq_one_letter_code
_entity_poly.pdbx_strand_id
1 'polypeptide(L)'
;MVYLMKTIDRDFFTSFEQYDPLPVVSEEARVGPGPSYSYTGKVNAGWTGLHALEFTVNTGGGHGDIRLFDVSIPVTASTQLSYMLHPQMAEDGELNYAATFVAIDLLFSDGSRLSELHAVDQHGVLLTAAQQGASNTLYPNQWNYKQVAVGEVANGKTISTIVLSHASNQDGLLSGWLDDLFIQAEPPQKTYSSPAEYVNILRGSNSNGTFSRGNNFPAVAVPHGFNFWTPVTDAGSTSWLYSYQQRNNAHNRPELQAFSLSHETSPWMGDRQTFQFMPALASEGVPMANRTARALSFSHDNEVALPHYYQVAFDNGIEVEMTPTSYAAMVRFHFPDGHGDVLFDNVTNEGGLTLLADEQAIEAYTDVKSGLSAGATRMFIYATFDKPVVKSDRLTGEDRDSVTGYVRFEHAHTVTMRISTSLLSIEQAKKNMALDLEKGVTFNEIRQRGEALWNEKLDLIHVPKATEQELVTLYSNLYRLFLYPNVTFENTGTKEVPVYTYASPFSPQSTPSTARETGAEVKAGKPYVNNGFWDTYRTTWPMYNLLTPSQAGAMMDGFVQQYKDNGWIARWSSPGYANLMVGTSSDVAFADAYLKGINDFDLQAFYASALKNASVVSEDQSVGRKGLDTAIFKGYTTNDTHEGFSWAVDGYINDFAIGMLASELVDLEESDEDYKADAVYYLNRAQHYVHLYDKASGFYRGRSTNGDFPESFDPRSWGGDFTETNAWNMAFHVPHDGQGLANLYGGRKALAKKLDEFFEEPETAKFPGHYGGVIHEMTEARDVRMGMYGHSNQPSHHIVYMYLYAGQPWKTQEKVREVLSRLYLGSEIGQGYPGDEDNGEMSAWQLFSAAGLYPLQMGRPDYAIGAPYFEEMNIQLESGETLVIKAPGVSNENCYIQGVKLNGQPYERTVVPHKLLAAGATIEFDMGPEPSLWGTAVEALPTSQTDSSNDGLAYVPTPLYDVTDDAQRFELVCDGGADAQALTDDTSTTVSTFNGTTATLEWTFRNEQPTVEMYTITTGPREEEDPKSWIVEGSSDGENWDVIEERNNVTFAWRRFTKPFLLPQAATYSHYRLRVTENNGGEQTSMAQVEWLGQY
;
A
#
# COMPACT_ATOMS: atom_id res chain seq x y z
N MET A 1 15.44 -41.98 -44.33
CA MET A 1 16.59 -42.06 -45.25
C MET A 1 17.56 -40.99 -44.79
N VAL A 2 18.79 -41.40 -44.47
CA VAL A 2 19.83 -40.61 -43.78
C VAL A 2 20.38 -39.50 -44.67
N TYR A 3 20.38 -38.26 -44.17
CA TYR A 3 21.44 -37.29 -44.41
C TYR A 3 21.71 -36.56 -43.10
N LEU A 4 22.75 -37.03 -42.39
CA LEU A 4 23.42 -36.33 -41.30
C LEU A 4 24.10 -35.09 -41.88
N MET A 5 23.49 -33.91 -41.70
CA MET A 5 24.23 -32.68 -41.45
C MET A 5 24.19 -32.49 -39.93
N LYS A 6 25.35 -32.54 -39.27
CA LYS A 6 25.53 -31.94 -37.95
C LYS A 6 25.26 -30.45 -38.13
N THR A 7 24.03 -30.01 -37.95
CA THR A 7 23.77 -28.65 -37.49
C THR A 7 24.47 -28.52 -36.15
N ILE A 8 25.39 -27.57 -36.05
CA ILE A 8 25.88 -27.10 -34.76
C ILE A 8 24.65 -26.46 -34.13
N ASP A 9 23.90 -27.20 -33.32
CA ASP A 9 22.84 -26.61 -32.52
C ASP A 9 23.52 -25.62 -31.56
N ARG A 10 23.27 -24.34 -31.82
CA ARG A 10 23.82 -23.25 -31.04
C ARG A 10 23.02 -23.00 -29.77
N ASP A 11 21.81 -23.55 -29.71
CA ASP A 11 20.88 -23.42 -28.60
C ASP A 11 20.70 -24.77 -27.90
N PHE A 12 20.37 -24.73 -26.61
CA PHE A 12 20.01 -25.89 -25.81
C PHE A 12 18.84 -25.53 -24.92
N PHE A 13 17.77 -26.32 -24.96
CA PHE A 13 16.58 -26.13 -24.13
C PHE A 13 16.12 -27.47 -23.57
N THR A 14 15.68 -27.47 -22.32
CA THR A 14 14.94 -28.57 -21.70
C THR A 14 14.00 -28.04 -20.63
N SER A 15 12.74 -28.46 -20.73
CA SER A 15 11.70 -28.39 -19.69
C SER A 15 11.41 -29.80 -19.13
N PHE A 16 12.32 -30.73 -19.39
CA PHE A 16 12.22 -32.15 -19.00
C PHE A 16 10.97 -32.87 -19.52
N GLU A 17 10.36 -32.35 -20.58
CA GLU A 17 9.20 -32.93 -21.21
C GLU A 17 9.54 -34.08 -22.16
N GLN A 18 8.50 -34.76 -22.63
CA GLN A 18 8.66 -35.77 -23.65
C GLN A 18 9.35 -35.17 -24.89
N TYR A 19 10.49 -35.78 -25.28
CA TYR A 19 11.38 -35.40 -26.38
C TYR A 19 12.45 -34.34 -26.08
N ASP A 20 12.46 -33.75 -24.88
CA ASP A 20 13.53 -32.87 -24.45
C ASP A 20 14.83 -33.66 -24.16
N PRO A 21 16.00 -33.00 -24.17
CA PRO A 21 17.23 -33.58 -23.64
C PRO A 21 17.05 -34.06 -22.20
N LEU A 22 17.41 -35.33 -21.95
CA LEU A 22 17.35 -35.93 -20.61
C LEU A 22 18.64 -35.70 -19.82
N PRO A 23 18.54 -35.40 -18.51
CA PRO A 23 19.71 -35.24 -17.67
C PRO A 23 20.38 -36.60 -17.41
N VAL A 24 21.63 -36.55 -16.95
CA VAL A 24 22.34 -37.71 -16.39
C VAL A 24 21.62 -38.12 -15.11
N VAL A 25 20.83 -39.19 -15.18
CA VAL A 25 20.08 -39.72 -14.03
C VAL A 25 21.05 -40.24 -12.96
N SER A 26 20.87 -39.78 -11.73
CA SER A 26 21.62 -40.21 -10.55
C SER A 26 20.69 -40.37 -9.34
N GLU A 27 21.23 -40.79 -8.19
CA GLU A 27 20.46 -40.74 -6.93
C GLU A 27 20.18 -39.28 -6.49
N GLU A 28 20.96 -38.33 -6.99
CA GLU A 28 20.92 -36.91 -6.62
C GLU A 28 20.07 -36.07 -7.58
N ALA A 29 19.78 -36.55 -8.79
CA ALA A 29 18.97 -35.85 -9.78
C ALA A 29 18.11 -36.80 -10.63
N ARG A 30 16.80 -36.54 -10.68
CA ARG A 30 15.83 -37.30 -11.46
C ARG A 30 14.67 -36.45 -11.96
N VAL A 31 14.14 -36.77 -13.14
CA VAL A 31 12.92 -36.11 -13.65
C VAL A 31 11.71 -36.61 -12.87
N GLY A 32 10.87 -35.69 -12.42
CA GLY A 32 9.65 -35.94 -11.67
C GLY A 32 8.54 -34.97 -12.07
N PRO A 33 7.37 -35.03 -11.41
CA PRO A 33 6.21 -34.20 -11.76
C PRO A 33 6.33 -32.73 -11.32
N GLY A 34 7.41 -32.31 -10.66
CA GLY A 34 7.55 -30.98 -10.07
C GLY A 34 7.22 -30.91 -8.57
N PRO A 35 7.32 -29.72 -7.94
CA PRO A 35 7.16 -29.55 -6.50
C PRO A 35 5.79 -30.00 -6.00
N SER A 36 5.76 -30.88 -4.99
CA SER A 36 4.51 -31.28 -4.32
C SER A 36 3.93 -30.17 -3.41
N TYR A 37 4.71 -29.11 -3.19
CA TYR A 37 4.40 -27.95 -2.38
C TYR A 37 5.02 -26.70 -3.03
N SER A 38 4.23 -25.65 -3.16
CA SER A 38 4.64 -24.33 -3.65
C SER A 38 3.69 -23.29 -3.08
N TYR A 39 4.21 -22.12 -2.68
CA TYR A 39 3.37 -21.05 -2.10
C TYR A 39 2.38 -20.49 -3.13
N THR A 40 2.87 -20.11 -4.31
CA THR A 40 2.06 -19.44 -5.34
C THR A 40 1.99 -20.21 -6.67
N GLY A 41 2.82 -21.23 -6.86
CA GLY A 41 2.86 -22.06 -8.06
C GLY A 41 1.85 -23.21 -8.08
N LYS A 42 1.65 -23.82 -9.26
CA LYS A 42 0.89 -25.07 -9.39
C LYS A 42 1.72 -26.22 -8.78
N VAL A 43 1.10 -27.03 -7.92
CA VAL A 43 1.75 -28.22 -7.35
C VAL A 43 1.71 -29.40 -8.31
N ASN A 44 2.72 -30.27 -8.24
CA ASN A 44 2.92 -31.44 -9.11
C ASN A 44 2.90 -31.07 -10.60
N ALA A 45 3.50 -29.92 -10.94
CA ALA A 45 3.84 -29.53 -12.30
C ALA A 45 5.22 -28.84 -12.33
N GLY A 46 5.84 -28.79 -13.51
CA GLY A 46 6.96 -27.90 -13.78
C GLY A 46 6.54 -26.43 -13.82
N TRP A 47 7.44 -25.56 -14.24
CA TRP A 47 7.15 -24.16 -14.52
C TRP A 47 6.22 -24.01 -15.74
N THR A 48 6.65 -24.49 -16.91
CA THR A 48 5.81 -24.46 -18.13
C THR A 48 5.15 -25.82 -18.45
N GLY A 49 5.77 -26.92 -18.02
CA GLY A 49 5.37 -28.28 -18.33
C GLY A 49 4.73 -29.06 -17.18
N LEU A 50 4.63 -30.38 -17.35
CA LEU A 50 4.18 -31.35 -16.36
C LEU A 50 5.35 -32.02 -15.62
N HIS A 51 6.58 -31.80 -16.06
CA HIS A 51 7.78 -32.38 -15.47
C HIS A 51 8.79 -31.29 -15.10
N ALA A 52 9.67 -31.64 -14.17
CA ALA A 52 10.84 -30.84 -13.82
C ALA A 52 11.93 -31.78 -13.26
N LEU A 53 13.16 -31.29 -13.17
CA LEU A 53 14.25 -32.03 -12.57
C LEU A 53 14.28 -31.83 -11.05
N GLU A 54 13.98 -32.88 -10.30
CA GLU A 54 14.21 -32.93 -8.86
C GLU A 54 15.71 -33.10 -8.60
N PHE A 55 16.26 -32.29 -7.70
CA PHE A 55 17.60 -32.51 -7.15
C PHE A 55 17.53 -32.70 -5.63
N THR A 56 18.36 -33.59 -5.10
CA THR A 56 18.45 -33.88 -3.67
C THR A 56 19.87 -34.27 -3.31
N VAL A 57 20.50 -33.53 -2.40
CA VAL A 57 21.87 -33.75 -1.96
C VAL A 57 21.95 -33.70 -0.44
N ASN A 58 22.61 -34.69 0.16
CA ASN A 58 23.02 -34.61 1.55
C ASN A 58 24.38 -33.89 1.61
N THR A 59 24.37 -32.61 1.97
CA THR A 59 25.54 -31.74 1.78
C THR A 59 26.69 -32.04 2.73
N GLY A 60 26.40 -32.58 3.92
CA GLY A 60 27.39 -32.73 5.01
C GLY A 60 28.19 -31.45 5.31
N GLY A 61 27.63 -30.27 5.00
CA GLY A 61 28.29 -28.97 5.16
C GLY A 61 29.35 -28.61 4.10
N GLY A 62 29.26 -29.14 2.86
CA GLY A 62 30.28 -28.97 1.82
C GLY A 62 29.82 -28.39 0.47
N HIS A 63 30.80 -28.21 -0.42
CA HIS A 63 30.61 -27.85 -1.84
C HIS A 63 30.63 -29.11 -2.72
N GLY A 64 29.78 -29.15 -3.74
CA GLY A 64 29.77 -30.21 -4.75
C GLY A 64 29.00 -29.83 -6.01
N ASP A 65 29.08 -30.72 -7.01
CA ASP A 65 28.42 -30.57 -8.30
C ASP A 65 27.59 -31.82 -8.62
N ILE A 66 26.36 -31.60 -9.08
CA ILE A 66 25.55 -32.62 -9.75
C ILE A 66 25.70 -32.44 -11.25
N ARG A 67 26.28 -33.43 -11.93
CA ARG A 67 26.44 -33.39 -13.39
C ARG A 67 25.09 -33.60 -14.07
N LEU A 68 24.65 -32.63 -14.87
CA LEU A 68 23.33 -32.67 -15.51
C LEU A 68 23.41 -33.10 -16.98
N PHE A 69 24.26 -32.45 -17.78
CA PHE A 69 24.32 -32.69 -19.22
C PHE A 69 25.74 -32.65 -19.76
N ASP A 70 26.02 -33.50 -20.74
CA ASP A 70 27.21 -33.42 -21.59
C ASP A 70 26.83 -32.82 -22.94
N VAL A 71 27.40 -31.67 -23.25
CA VAL A 71 27.00 -30.84 -24.40
C VAL A 71 28.22 -30.38 -25.21
N SER A 72 27.98 -29.76 -26.36
CA SER A 72 29.03 -29.13 -27.16
C SER A 72 28.46 -27.86 -27.80
N ILE A 73 28.25 -26.85 -26.96
CA ILE A 73 27.56 -25.61 -27.34
C ILE A 73 28.59 -24.48 -27.46
N PRO A 74 28.80 -23.88 -28.64
CA PRO A 74 29.69 -22.74 -28.78
C PRO A 74 29.09 -21.49 -28.12
N VAL A 75 29.90 -20.75 -27.36
CA VAL A 75 29.51 -19.48 -26.76
C VAL A 75 29.80 -18.34 -27.73
N THR A 76 28.78 -17.54 -28.02
CA THR A 76 28.87 -16.30 -28.79
C THR A 76 28.85 -15.09 -27.86
N ALA A 77 29.07 -13.89 -28.39
CA ALA A 77 29.02 -12.65 -27.60
C ALA A 77 27.63 -12.37 -26.99
N SER A 78 26.57 -12.90 -27.59
CA SER A 78 25.17 -12.74 -27.15
C SER A 78 24.63 -13.93 -26.37
N THR A 79 25.44 -14.97 -26.14
CA THR A 79 24.93 -16.19 -25.51
C THR A 79 24.42 -15.90 -24.10
N GLN A 80 23.23 -16.39 -23.79
CA GLN A 80 22.56 -16.21 -22.51
C GLN A 80 22.17 -17.57 -21.92
N LEU A 81 22.30 -17.70 -20.60
CA LEU A 81 21.77 -18.81 -19.82
C LEU A 81 20.56 -18.30 -19.04
N SER A 82 19.46 -19.05 -19.04
CA SER A 82 18.31 -18.83 -18.16
C SER A 82 17.78 -20.14 -17.60
N TYR A 83 17.15 -20.11 -16.43
CA TYR A 83 16.54 -21.27 -15.80
C TYR A 83 15.59 -20.89 -14.65
N MET A 84 14.69 -21.82 -14.31
CA MET A 84 13.79 -21.72 -13.16
C MET A 84 14.27 -22.62 -12.03
N LEU A 85 14.37 -22.08 -10.81
CA LEU A 85 14.70 -22.84 -9.60
C LEU A 85 13.58 -22.78 -8.57
N HIS A 86 13.28 -23.91 -7.95
CA HIS A 86 12.38 -24.00 -6.80
C HIS A 86 13.08 -24.66 -5.62
N PRO A 87 13.80 -23.88 -4.78
CA PRO A 87 14.36 -24.37 -3.53
C PRO A 87 13.25 -24.90 -2.61
N GLN A 88 13.41 -26.08 -2.02
CA GLN A 88 12.46 -26.61 -1.06
C GLN A 88 12.98 -26.47 0.36
N MET A 89 12.20 -25.79 1.20
CA MET A 89 12.43 -25.67 2.63
C MET A 89 11.36 -26.46 3.38
N ALA A 90 11.77 -27.24 4.38
CA ALA A 90 10.86 -28.02 5.20
C ALA A 90 9.94 -27.10 6.03
N GLU A 91 8.67 -27.50 6.19
CA GLU A 91 7.71 -26.85 7.09
C GLU A 91 7.84 -27.33 8.55
N ASP A 92 9.04 -27.67 9.01
CA ASP A 92 9.29 -27.98 10.44
C ASP A 92 9.55 -26.71 11.27
N GLY A 93 9.70 -25.58 10.58
CA GLY A 93 9.89 -24.26 11.13
C GLY A 93 11.30 -24.02 11.70
N GLU A 94 12.25 -24.90 11.44
CA GLU A 94 13.65 -24.55 11.57
C GLU A 94 14.03 -23.65 10.38
N LEU A 95 14.74 -22.54 10.62
CA LEU A 95 15.15 -21.60 9.57
C LEU A 95 16.32 -22.19 8.75
N ASN A 96 16.04 -23.20 7.93
CA ASN A 96 17.03 -23.86 7.07
C ASN A 96 16.88 -23.42 5.61
N TYR A 97 17.79 -22.56 5.16
CA TYR A 97 17.81 -22.03 3.80
C TYR A 97 18.84 -22.74 2.91
N ALA A 98 19.36 -23.91 3.29
CA ALA A 98 20.38 -24.64 2.54
C ALA A 98 20.02 -24.84 1.06
N ALA A 99 18.73 -25.08 0.78
CA ALA A 99 18.21 -25.24 -0.59
C ALA A 99 18.42 -24.03 -1.51
N THR A 100 18.69 -22.86 -0.95
CA THR A 100 18.97 -21.63 -1.72
C THR A 100 20.45 -21.49 -2.10
N PHE A 101 21.34 -22.32 -1.55
CA PHE A 101 22.78 -22.30 -1.86
C PHE A 101 23.09 -23.19 -3.06
N VAL A 102 22.46 -22.87 -4.20
CA VAL A 102 22.56 -23.60 -5.46
C VAL A 102 22.71 -22.63 -6.65
N ALA A 103 23.35 -23.09 -7.72
CA ALA A 103 23.44 -22.37 -8.99
C ALA A 103 23.69 -23.33 -10.16
N ILE A 104 23.28 -22.95 -11.37
CA ILE A 104 23.75 -23.62 -12.59
C ILE A 104 25.11 -23.06 -12.99
N ASP A 105 26.09 -23.95 -13.18
CA ASP A 105 27.42 -23.61 -13.64
C ASP A 105 27.74 -24.35 -14.95
N LEU A 106 28.64 -23.77 -15.75
CA LEU A 106 29.01 -24.27 -17.07
C LEU A 106 30.50 -24.58 -17.08
N LEU A 107 30.86 -25.83 -17.39
CA LEU A 107 32.24 -26.23 -17.61
C LEU A 107 32.56 -26.09 -19.10
N PHE A 108 33.70 -25.50 -19.39
CA PHE A 108 34.18 -25.29 -20.76
C PHE A 108 35.21 -26.34 -21.17
N SER A 109 35.32 -26.58 -22.47
CA SER A 109 36.24 -27.59 -23.04
C SER A 109 37.73 -27.30 -22.77
N ASP A 110 38.08 -26.09 -22.34
CA ASP A 110 39.43 -25.70 -21.94
C ASP A 110 39.74 -25.95 -20.45
N GLY A 111 38.76 -26.48 -19.69
CA GLY A 111 38.87 -26.81 -18.27
C GLY A 111 38.46 -25.69 -17.32
N SER A 112 38.11 -24.49 -17.81
CA SER A 112 37.58 -23.40 -16.98
C SER A 112 36.08 -23.54 -16.69
N ARG A 113 35.58 -22.81 -15.69
CA ARG A 113 34.16 -22.77 -15.30
C ARG A 113 33.58 -21.36 -15.42
N LEU A 114 32.26 -21.23 -15.65
CA LEU A 114 31.60 -19.93 -15.71
C LEU A 114 31.70 -19.18 -14.38
N SER A 115 31.57 -19.90 -13.26
CA SER A 115 31.76 -19.36 -11.90
C SER A 115 33.14 -18.73 -11.64
N GLU A 116 34.18 -19.15 -12.36
CA GLU A 116 35.55 -18.61 -12.25
C GLU A 116 35.78 -17.37 -13.13
N LEU A 117 34.84 -17.08 -14.04
CA LEU A 117 34.91 -15.94 -14.97
C LEU A 117 34.15 -14.71 -14.46
N HIS A 118 33.75 -14.70 -13.18
CA HIS A 118 33.01 -13.61 -12.54
C HIS A 118 31.67 -13.28 -13.24
N ALA A 119 30.99 -14.28 -13.78
CA ALA A 119 29.62 -14.10 -14.29
C ALA A 119 28.68 -13.67 -13.16
N VAL A 120 27.79 -12.73 -13.45
CA VAL A 120 26.71 -12.29 -12.55
C VAL A 120 25.35 -12.58 -13.16
N ASP A 121 24.35 -12.80 -12.30
CA ASP A 121 22.96 -12.87 -12.72
C ASP A 121 22.37 -11.49 -13.01
N GLN A 122 21.10 -11.45 -13.41
CA GLN A 122 20.39 -10.22 -13.77
C GLN A 122 20.20 -9.24 -12.59
N HIS A 123 20.54 -9.64 -11.37
CA HIS A 123 20.50 -8.81 -10.17
C HIS A 123 21.91 -8.41 -9.69
N GLY A 124 22.94 -8.70 -10.49
CA GLY A 124 24.33 -8.38 -10.18
C GLY A 124 24.97 -9.31 -9.15
N VAL A 125 24.35 -10.46 -8.84
CA VAL A 125 24.89 -11.44 -7.90
C VAL A 125 25.79 -12.42 -8.64
N LEU A 126 27.00 -12.68 -8.11
CA LEU A 126 27.92 -13.66 -8.68
C LEU A 126 27.26 -15.04 -8.81
N LEU A 127 27.45 -15.69 -9.96
CA LEU A 127 26.89 -17.00 -10.27
C LEU A 127 27.72 -18.13 -9.64
N THR A 128 27.79 -18.12 -8.31
CA THR A 128 28.30 -19.24 -7.50
C THR A 128 27.23 -19.64 -6.51
N ALA A 129 27.11 -20.92 -6.20
CA ALA A 129 26.12 -21.42 -5.25
C ALA A 129 26.18 -20.70 -3.88
N ALA A 130 27.40 -20.39 -3.41
CA ALA A 130 27.61 -19.67 -2.15
C ALA A 130 27.09 -18.23 -2.20
N GLN A 131 27.38 -17.49 -3.28
CA GLN A 131 26.94 -16.10 -3.42
C GLN A 131 25.45 -15.98 -3.71
N GLN A 132 24.89 -16.92 -4.49
CA GLN A 132 23.44 -17.00 -4.71
C GLN A 132 22.69 -17.21 -3.38
N GLY A 133 23.13 -18.16 -2.55
CA GLY A 133 22.54 -18.36 -1.22
C GLY A 133 22.72 -17.16 -0.28
N ALA A 134 23.93 -16.58 -0.23
CA ALA A 134 24.22 -15.42 0.62
C ALA A 134 23.46 -14.14 0.20
N SER A 135 23.09 -14.01 -1.08
CA SER A 135 22.35 -12.86 -1.58
C SER A 135 20.88 -12.80 -1.12
N ASN A 136 20.32 -13.91 -0.64
CA ASN A 136 18.90 -14.06 -0.33
C ASN A 136 17.95 -13.70 -1.49
N THR A 137 18.41 -13.72 -2.74
CA THR A 137 17.58 -13.46 -3.93
C THR A 137 16.74 -14.66 -4.36
N LEU A 138 17.03 -15.85 -3.84
CA LEU A 138 16.22 -17.06 -4.05
C LEU A 138 15.23 -17.23 -2.90
N TYR A 139 13.94 -17.07 -3.21
CA TYR A 139 12.83 -17.33 -2.30
C TYR A 139 12.57 -18.84 -2.17
N PRO A 140 12.36 -19.36 -0.96
CA PRO A 140 12.12 -20.77 -0.77
C PRO A 140 10.67 -21.11 -1.12
N ASN A 141 10.42 -22.36 -1.48
CA ASN A 141 9.09 -22.89 -1.78
C ASN A 141 8.33 -22.13 -2.88
N GLN A 142 9.07 -21.44 -3.76
CA GLN A 142 8.58 -20.70 -4.91
C GLN A 142 9.51 -20.92 -6.09
N TRP A 143 8.98 -20.75 -7.30
CA TRP A 143 9.80 -20.67 -8.50
C TRP A 143 10.55 -19.33 -8.55
N ASN A 144 11.81 -19.36 -8.96
CA ASN A 144 12.70 -18.22 -9.08
C ASN A 144 13.34 -18.24 -10.47
N TYR A 145 13.31 -17.11 -11.17
CA TYR A 145 13.94 -16.96 -12.47
C TYR A 145 15.37 -16.44 -12.34
N LYS A 146 16.31 -17.07 -13.04
CA LYS A 146 17.71 -16.61 -13.14
C LYS A 146 18.13 -16.50 -14.58
N GLN A 147 18.83 -15.42 -14.89
CA GLN A 147 19.34 -15.11 -16.22
C GLN A 147 20.77 -14.58 -16.13
N VAL A 148 21.65 -15.04 -17.03
CA VAL A 148 23.09 -14.72 -17.04
C VAL A 148 23.56 -14.46 -18.46
N ALA A 149 24.21 -13.32 -18.69
CA ALA A 149 24.83 -12.97 -19.97
C ALA A 149 26.18 -13.69 -20.16
N VAL A 150 26.14 -15.00 -20.37
CA VAL A 150 27.33 -15.88 -20.51
C VAL A 150 28.32 -15.36 -21.55
N GLY A 151 27.82 -14.82 -22.65
CA GLY A 151 28.61 -14.28 -23.75
C GLY A 151 29.57 -13.16 -23.34
N GLU A 152 29.23 -12.35 -22.33
CA GLU A 152 30.07 -11.23 -21.90
C GLU A 152 31.40 -11.67 -21.30
N VAL A 153 31.42 -12.81 -20.61
CA VAL A 153 32.61 -13.32 -19.91
C VAL A 153 33.23 -14.54 -20.58
N ALA A 154 32.49 -15.25 -21.44
CA ALA A 154 32.91 -16.54 -22.01
C ALA A 154 32.88 -16.62 -23.55
N ASN A 155 32.73 -15.50 -24.27
CA ASN A 155 32.71 -15.49 -25.74
C ASN A 155 33.88 -16.27 -26.37
N GLY A 156 33.56 -17.16 -27.32
CA GLY A 156 34.53 -18.00 -28.02
C GLY A 156 34.91 -19.30 -27.31
N LYS A 157 34.44 -19.52 -26.07
CA LYS A 157 34.54 -20.82 -25.39
C LYS A 157 33.50 -21.80 -25.93
N THR A 158 33.61 -23.07 -25.55
CA THR A 158 32.62 -24.11 -25.85
C THR A 158 32.21 -24.78 -24.55
N ILE A 159 30.92 -24.74 -24.23
CA ILE A 159 30.34 -25.42 -23.08
C ILE A 159 30.41 -26.92 -23.35
N SER A 160 31.06 -27.65 -22.46
CA SER A 160 31.20 -29.11 -22.53
C SER A 160 30.29 -29.84 -21.55
N THR A 161 29.97 -29.22 -20.41
CA THR A 161 29.14 -29.84 -19.36
C THR A 161 28.33 -28.77 -18.64
N ILE A 162 27.06 -29.09 -18.34
CA ILE A 162 26.19 -28.29 -17.47
C ILE A 162 26.08 -29.01 -16.12
N VAL A 163 26.29 -28.27 -15.03
CA VAL A 163 26.22 -28.81 -13.66
C VAL A 163 25.32 -27.94 -12.79
N LEU A 164 24.69 -28.56 -11.79
CA LEU A 164 24.09 -27.85 -10.65
C LEU A 164 25.10 -27.89 -9.51
N SER A 165 25.67 -26.74 -9.17
CA SER A 165 26.59 -26.59 -8.05
C SER A 165 25.81 -26.29 -6.77
N HIS A 166 26.28 -26.81 -5.64
CA HIS A 166 25.76 -26.48 -4.32
C HIS A 166 26.90 -26.13 -3.35
N ALA A 167 26.65 -25.24 -2.40
CA ALA A 167 27.65 -24.81 -1.42
C ALA A 167 27.00 -24.28 -0.12
N SER A 168 26.45 -25.18 0.69
CA SER A 168 25.83 -24.83 1.97
C SER A 168 26.67 -25.30 3.15
N ASN A 169 26.90 -24.41 4.12
CA ASN A 169 27.48 -24.75 5.42
C ASN A 169 26.42 -25.22 6.43
N GLN A 170 25.13 -25.20 6.05
CA GLN A 170 24.04 -25.70 6.89
C GLN A 170 23.93 -27.21 6.70
N ASP A 171 23.96 -27.96 7.79
CA ASP A 171 23.73 -29.40 7.80
C ASP A 171 22.28 -29.71 7.42
N GLY A 172 22.08 -30.64 6.49
CA GLY A 172 20.73 -31.04 6.09
C GLY A 172 20.66 -31.61 4.69
N LEU A 173 19.44 -32.01 4.32
CA LEU A 173 19.10 -32.39 2.97
C LEU A 173 18.80 -31.12 2.17
N LEU A 174 19.61 -30.86 1.15
CA LEU A 174 19.35 -29.83 0.16
C LEU A 174 18.46 -30.46 -0.92
N SER A 175 17.24 -29.94 -1.09
CA SER A 175 16.32 -30.41 -2.12
C SER A 175 15.65 -29.27 -2.85
N GLY A 176 15.30 -29.49 -4.12
CA GLY A 176 14.57 -28.53 -4.92
C GLY A 176 14.32 -29.03 -6.33
N TRP A 177 13.84 -28.13 -7.18
CA TRP A 177 13.51 -28.42 -8.57
C TRP A 177 14.16 -27.42 -9.51
N LEU A 178 14.57 -27.90 -10.68
CA LEU A 178 15.07 -27.11 -11.80
C LEU A 178 14.12 -27.33 -12.98
N ASP A 179 13.77 -26.25 -13.67
CA ASP A 179 13.00 -26.30 -14.91
C ASP A 179 13.44 -25.22 -15.91
N ASP A 180 12.97 -25.34 -17.16
CA ASP A 180 13.18 -24.38 -18.25
C ASP A 180 14.64 -23.92 -18.42
N LEU A 181 15.57 -24.87 -18.39
CA LEU A 181 17.00 -24.61 -18.58
C LEU A 181 17.28 -24.31 -20.06
N PHE A 182 17.65 -23.06 -20.34
CA PHE A 182 17.91 -22.57 -21.70
C PHE A 182 19.31 -21.96 -21.81
N ILE A 183 20.09 -22.41 -22.79
CA ILE A 183 21.25 -21.69 -23.31
C ILE A 183 20.90 -21.22 -24.72
N GLN A 184 20.72 -19.91 -24.90
CA GLN A 184 20.38 -19.29 -26.18
C GLN A 184 21.61 -18.58 -26.73
N ALA A 185 21.96 -18.80 -28.01
CA ALA A 185 23.06 -18.10 -28.65
C ALA A 185 22.72 -16.64 -28.96
N GLU A 186 21.48 -16.38 -29.40
CA GLU A 186 21.00 -15.06 -29.80
C GLU A 186 19.59 -14.86 -29.20
N PRO A 187 19.46 -14.57 -27.89
CA PRO A 187 18.17 -14.33 -27.26
C PRO A 187 17.48 -13.12 -27.92
N PRO A 188 16.14 -13.15 -28.08
CA PRO A 188 15.41 -12.03 -28.66
C PRO A 188 15.61 -10.77 -27.81
N GLN A 189 16.16 -9.72 -28.44
CA GLN A 189 16.31 -8.41 -27.82
C GLN A 189 14.97 -7.67 -27.90
N LYS A 190 14.40 -7.31 -26.76
CA LYS A 190 13.23 -6.43 -26.71
C LYS A 190 13.68 -4.99 -26.96
N THR A 191 13.04 -4.32 -27.91
CA THR A 191 13.26 -2.90 -28.17
C THR A 191 12.05 -2.13 -27.72
N TYR A 192 12.23 -1.27 -26.73
CA TYR A 192 11.18 -0.40 -26.22
C TYR A 192 11.35 1.00 -26.80
N SER A 193 10.25 1.57 -27.24
CA SER A 193 10.18 2.89 -27.87
C SER A 193 9.51 3.94 -27.00
N SER A 194 8.83 3.52 -25.92
CA SER A 194 8.22 4.39 -24.91
C SER A 194 8.31 3.78 -23.49
N PRO A 195 8.27 4.59 -22.42
CA PRO A 195 8.25 4.11 -21.04
C PRO A 195 7.11 3.14 -20.74
N ALA A 196 5.93 3.36 -21.31
CA ALA A 196 4.76 2.49 -21.11
C ALA A 196 4.99 1.05 -21.57
N GLU A 197 5.89 0.80 -22.53
CA GLU A 197 6.22 -0.56 -22.97
C GLU A 197 7.09 -1.32 -21.96
N TYR A 198 7.76 -0.64 -21.03
CA TYR A 198 8.47 -1.29 -19.91
C TYR A 198 7.55 -1.71 -18.77
N VAL A 199 6.32 -1.21 -18.71
CA VAL A 199 5.41 -1.54 -17.62
C VAL A 199 4.90 -2.96 -17.77
N ASN A 200 5.03 -3.77 -16.72
CA ASN A 200 4.44 -5.10 -16.62
C ASN A 200 3.28 -5.10 -15.62
N ILE A 201 2.04 -5.12 -16.12
CA ILE A 201 0.86 -5.13 -15.24
C ILE A 201 0.61 -6.50 -14.58
N LEU A 202 1.29 -7.57 -15.01
CA LEU A 202 1.26 -8.88 -14.34
C LEU A 202 2.12 -8.92 -13.07
N ARG A 203 2.96 -7.90 -12.84
CA ARG A 203 3.81 -7.81 -11.66
C ARG A 203 2.97 -7.81 -10.38
N GLY A 204 3.20 -8.81 -9.54
CA GLY A 204 2.53 -9.10 -8.28
C GLY A 204 1.29 -9.99 -8.38
N SER A 205 1.02 -10.59 -9.54
CA SER A 205 -0.14 -11.48 -9.77
C SER A 205 0.13 -12.97 -9.52
N ASN A 206 1.39 -13.33 -9.27
CA ASN A 206 1.76 -14.65 -8.79
C ASN A 206 1.65 -14.66 -7.25
N SER A 207 0.42 -14.58 -6.76
CA SER A 207 0.06 -14.41 -5.35
C SER A 207 -1.26 -15.09 -5.03
N ASN A 208 -1.50 -15.33 -3.74
CA ASN A 208 -2.78 -15.83 -3.21
C ASN A 208 -2.90 -15.46 -1.72
N GLY A 209 -4.00 -15.84 -1.08
CA GLY A 209 -4.26 -15.53 0.34
C GLY A 209 -3.35 -16.21 1.37
N THR A 210 -2.35 -16.99 0.96
CA THR A 210 -1.37 -17.60 1.88
C THR A 210 0.05 -17.05 1.71
N PHE A 211 0.35 -16.44 0.56
CA PHE A 211 1.63 -15.80 0.29
C PHE A 211 1.45 -14.76 -0.83
N SER A 212 1.86 -13.54 -0.54
CA SER A 212 1.82 -12.41 -1.44
C SER A 212 3.18 -12.14 -2.08
N ARG A 213 3.12 -11.80 -3.36
CA ARG A 213 4.20 -11.17 -4.12
C ARG A 213 3.72 -9.83 -4.69
N GLY A 214 2.67 -9.26 -4.11
CA GLY A 214 2.02 -8.00 -4.47
C GLY A 214 0.50 -8.05 -4.37
N ASN A 215 -0.11 -9.24 -4.43
CA ASN A 215 -1.56 -9.45 -4.49
C ASN A 215 -2.27 -8.57 -5.55
N ASN A 216 -1.56 -8.32 -6.64
CA ASN A 216 -1.99 -7.49 -7.73
C ASN A 216 -2.77 -8.31 -8.76
N PHE A 217 -3.76 -7.69 -9.40
CA PHE A 217 -4.33 -8.19 -10.65
C PHE A 217 -3.89 -7.32 -11.85
N PRO A 218 -3.98 -7.85 -13.09
CA PRO A 218 -3.64 -7.09 -14.30
C PRO A 218 -4.72 -6.06 -14.65
N ALA A 219 -4.61 -4.85 -14.11
CA ALA A 219 -5.54 -3.77 -14.40
C ALA A 219 -5.15 -3.03 -15.69
N VAL A 220 -6.02 -3.08 -16.70
CA VAL A 220 -5.90 -2.26 -17.91
C VAL A 220 -6.74 -1.02 -17.69
N ALA A 221 -6.10 0.12 -17.53
CA ALA A 221 -6.71 1.35 -17.07
C ALA A 221 -6.02 2.60 -17.64
N VAL A 222 -6.62 3.77 -17.39
CA VAL A 222 -5.92 5.06 -17.45
C VAL A 222 -5.58 5.50 -16.02
N PRO A 223 -4.60 6.40 -15.80
CA PRO A 223 -4.27 6.88 -14.45
C PRO A 223 -5.51 7.37 -13.69
N HIS A 224 -5.70 6.89 -12.45
CA HIS A 224 -6.86 7.18 -11.59
C HIS A 224 -8.24 6.95 -12.24
N GLY A 225 -8.29 6.09 -13.26
CA GLY A 225 -9.47 5.87 -14.09
C GLY A 225 -10.69 5.39 -13.28
N PHE A 226 -11.88 5.68 -13.80
CA PHE A 226 -13.14 5.29 -13.15
C PHE A 226 -13.34 3.76 -13.17
N ASN A 227 -13.04 3.11 -14.30
CA ASN A 227 -13.12 1.65 -14.44
C ASN A 227 -11.74 1.02 -14.64
N PHE A 228 -11.58 -0.20 -14.14
CA PHE A 228 -10.53 -1.11 -14.58
C PHE A 228 -11.11 -2.21 -15.46
N TRP A 229 -10.34 -2.64 -16.45
CA TRP A 229 -10.63 -3.82 -17.25
C TRP A 229 -9.55 -4.85 -17.07
N THR A 230 -9.89 -6.13 -16.91
CA THR A 230 -8.90 -7.14 -16.55
C THR A 230 -9.23 -8.53 -17.12
N PRO A 231 -8.21 -9.33 -17.52
CA PRO A 231 -8.38 -10.76 -17.72
C PRO A 231 -8.67 -11.47 -16.39
N VAL A 232 -9.50 -12.50 -16.41
CA VAL A 232 -9.96 -13.19 -15.18
C VAL A 232 -9.80 -14.71 -15.32
N THR A 233 -9.05 -15.31 -14.38
CA THR A 233 -8.87 -16.77 -14.29
C THR A 233 -9.92 -17.43 -13.37
N ASP A 234 -10.54 -16.66 -12.47
CA ASP A 234 -11.72 -17.08 -11.70
C ASP A 234 -12.88 -16.11 -11.88
N ALA A 235 -13.75 -16.41 -12.83
CA ALA A 235 -14.92 -15.58 -13.12
C ALA A 235 -15.97 -15.61 -11.99
N GLY A 236 -15.80 -16.44 -10.96
CA GLY A 236 -16.66 -16.50 -9.78
C GLY A 236 -16.12 -15.82 -8.53
N SER A 237 -14.94 -15.23 -8.60
CA SER A 237 -14.31 -14.55 -7.47
C SER A 237 -14.66 -13.06 -7.46
N THR A 238 -14.87 -12.51 -6.26
CA THR A 238 -14.78 -11.06 -5.97
C THR A 238 -13.56 -10.78 -5.10
N SER A 239 -12.52 -11.60 -5.19
CA SER A 239 -11.29 -11.50 -4.41
C SER A 239 -10.16 -11.85 -5.39
N TRP A 240 -9.38 -12.92 -5.22
CA TRP A 240 -8.42 -13.35 -6.25
C TRP A 240 -9.07 -13.72 -7.59
N LEU A 241 -9.22 -12.73 -8.47
CA LEU A 241 -9.84 -12.84 -9.79
C LEU A 241 -8.85 -13.36 -10.85
N TYR A 242 -7.55 -13.12 -10.64
CA TYR A 242 -6.47 -13.57 -11.51
C TYR A 242 -5.42 -14.35 -10.71
N SER A 243 -4.92 -15.44 -11.29
CA SER A 243 -3.80 -16.22 -10.76
C SER A 243 -2.81 -16.50 -11.88
N TYR A 244 -1.56 -16.08 -11.72
CA TYR A 244 -0.54 -16.23 -12.75
C TYR A 244 -0.33 -17.69 -13.20
N GLN A 245 -0.16 -18.62 -12.23
CA GLN A 245 0.12 -20.03 -12.55
C GLN A 245 -0.64 -21.04 -11.68
N GLN A 246 -0.99 -20.69 -10.43
CA GLN A 246 -1.55 -21.65 -9.46
C GLN A 246 -2.74 -22.46 -9.99
N ARG A 247 -3.58 -21.80 -10.79
CA ARG A 247 -4.84 -22.33 -11.34
C ARG A 247 -4.72 -22.89 -12.75
N ASN A 248 -3.50 -23.07 -13.26
CA ASN A 248 -3.28 -23.67 -14.56
C ASN A 248 -4.00 -25.02 -14.68
N ASN A 249 -4.37 -25.40 -15.90
CA ASN A 249 -5.15 -26.60 -16.17
C ASN A 249 -4.32 -27.90 -16.03
N ALA A 250 -4.88 -29.02 -16.48
CA ALA A 250 -4.23 -30.33 -16.41
C ALA A 250 -2.95 -30.46 -17.29
N HIS A 251 -2.74 -29.53 -18.22
CA HIS A 251 -1.55 -29.43 -19.06
C HIS A 251 -0.60 -28.32 -18.60
N ASN A 252 -0.80 -27.81 -17.38
CA ASN A 252 -0.09 -26.65 -16.83
C ASN A 252 -0.17 -25.39 -17.70
N ARG A 253 -1.30 -25.18 -18.39
CA ARG A 253 -1.57 -23.94 -19.13
C ARG A 253 -2.48 -23.01 -18.32
N PRO A 254 -2.22 -21.70 -18.26
CA PRO A 254 -3.18 -20.75 -17.72
C PRO A 254 -4.45 -20.72 -18.58
N GLU A 255 -5.59 -20.39 -17.96
CA GLU A 255 -6.89 -20.32 -18.61
C GLU A 255 -7.66 -19.08 -18.16
N LEU A 256 -8.18 -18.31 -19.12
CA LEU A 256 -9.10 -17.21 -18.83
C LEU A 256 -10.55 -17.69 -18.91
N GLN A 257 -11.32 -17.37 -17.89
CA GLN A 257 -12.77 -17.67 -17.81
C GLN A 257 -13.64 -16.48 -18.22
N ALA A 258 -13.08 -15.27 -18.20
CA ALA A 258 -13.70 -14.03 -18.63
C ALA A 258 -12.66 -12.92 -18.81
N PHE A 259 -13.09 -11.84 -19.46
CA PHE A 259 -12.61 -10.49 -19.22
C PHE A 259 -13.66 -9.77 -18.38
N SER A 260 -13.25 -8.94 -17.42
CA SER A 260 -14.16 -8.29 -16.49
C SER A 260 -13.89 -6.80 -16.36
N LEU A 261 -14.99 -6.06 -16.17
CA LEU A 261 -15.01 -4.80 -15.47
C LEU A 261 -14.73 -5.03 -13.98
N SER A 262 -13.87 -4.22 -13.38
CA SER A 262 -13.42 -4.34 -12.00
C SER A 262 -13.20 -2.97 -11.35
N HIS A 263 -13.32 -2.93 -10.03
CA HIS A 263 -12.95 -1.82 -9.16
C HIS A 263 -12.20 -2.31 -7.91
N GLU A 264 -11.70 -3.54 -7.93
CA GLU A 264 -10.98 -4.15 -6.82
C GLU A 264 -9.75 -3.31 -6.46
N THR A 265 -9.57 -3.02 -5.17
CA THR A 265 -8.40 -2.29 -4.65
C THR A 265 -7.36 -3.22 -4.06
N SER A 266 -7.81 -4.35 -3.51
CA SER A 266 -7.03 -5.47 -3.01
C SER A 266 -7.95 -6.70 -2.96
N PRO A 267 -7.44 -7.94 -3.01
CA PRO A 267 -8.27 -9.13 -2.89
C PRO A 267 -8.96 -9.24 -1.53
N TRP A 268 -8.43 -8.57 -0.49
CA TRP A 268 -9.01 -8.51 0.86
C TRP A 268 -10.25 -7.62 0.92
N MET A 269 -10.21 -6.48 0.24
CA MET A 269 -11.38 -5.62 0.02
C MET A 269 -12.40 -6.30 -0.87
N GLY A 270 -11.90 -6.99 -1.89
CA GLY A 270 -12.67 -7.62 -2.93
C GLY A 270 -13.27 -6.65 -3.94
N ASP A 271 -13.83 -7.23 -4.99
CA ASP A 271 -14.36 -6.50 -6.14
C ASP A 271 -15.83 -6.09 -6.00
N ARG A 272 -16.24 -5.13 -6.83
CA ARG A 272 -17.61 -4.65 -6.94
C ARG A 272 -17.98 -4.26 -8.36
N GLN A 273 -19.29 -4.32 -8.57
CA GLN A 273 -19.99 -3.91 -9.76
C GLN A 273 -19.39 -4.55 -11.02
N THR A 274 -19.13 -5.86 -10.95
CA THR A 274 -18.46 -6.58 -12.03
C THR A 274 -19.41 -6.83 -13.21
N PHE A 275 -18.86 -6.83 -14.42
CA PHE A 275 -19.54 -7.22 -15.65
C PHE A 275 -18.53 -7.92 -16.57
N GLN A 276 -18.89 -9.10 -17.06
CA GLN A 276 -17.97 -10.00 -17.73
C GLN A 276 -18.35 -10.24 -19.19
N PHE A 277 -17.34 -10.44 -20.02
CA PHE A 277 -17.52 -10.95 -21.38
C PHE A 277 -16.45 -11.98 -21.75
N MET A 278 -16.79 -12.90 -22.65
CA MET A 278 -15.87 -13.95 -23.11
C MET A 278 -16.16 -14.34 -24.56
N PRO A 279 -15.16 -14.40 -25.45
CA PRO A 279 -15.35 -14.94 -26.80
C PRO A 279 -15.51 -16.46 -26.78
N ALA A 280 -16.27 -17.01 -27.72
CA ALA A 280 -16.42 -18.45 -27.88
C ALA A 280 -16.58 -18.87 -29.36
N LEU A 281 -16.23 -20.13 -29.66
CA LEU A 281 -16.45 -20.77 -30.96
C LEU A 281 -17.54 -21.84 -30.85
N ALA A 282 -18.82 -21.48 -30.80
CA ALA A 282 -19.92 -22.46 -30.85
C ALA A 282 -20.45 -22.62 -32.28
N SER A 283 -19.77 -23.45 -33.09
CA SER A 283 -20.06 -23.66 -34.53
C SER A 283 -21.53 -24.02 -34.81
N GLU A 284 -22.15 -24.86 -33.99
CA GLU A 284 -23.60 -25.13 -33.99
C GLU A 284 -24.10 -25.23 -32.53
N GLY A 285 -25.12 -24.46 -32.15
CA GLY A 285 -25.69 -24.45 -30.78
C GLY A 285 -25.57 -23.10 -30.05
N VAL A 286 -25.57 -23.15 -28.72
CA VAL A 286 -25.34 -21.99 -27.84
C VAL A 286 -23.96 -22.11 -27.17
N PRO A 287 -23.24 -21.01 -26.90
CA PRO A 287 -21.97 -21.07 -26.17
C PRO A 287 -22.17 -21.58 -24.74
N MET A 288 -21.13 -22.21 -24.17
CA MET A 288 -21.16 -22.75 -22.82
C MET A 288 -21.17 -21.62 -21.78
N ALA A 289 -22.17 -21.60 -20.90
CA ALA A 289 -22.25 -20.63 -19.80
C ALA A 289 -21.35 -21.01 -18.62
N ASN A 290 -21.09 -22.30 -18.43
CA ASN A 290 -20.23 -22.81 -17.35
C ASN A 290 -18.82 -22.22 -17.45
N ARG A 291 -18.34 -21.64 -16.34
CA ARG A 291 -17.08 -20.88 -16.29
C ARG A 291 -15.86 -21.73 -16.64
N THR A 292 -15.80 -22.96 -16.13
CA THR A 292 -14.70 -23.89 -16.44
C THR A 292 -14.81 -24.40 -17.88
N ALA A 293 -16.01 -24.75 -18.35
CA ALA A 293 -16.19 -25.29 -19.69
C ALA A 293 -15.95 -24.25 -20.81
N ARG A 294 -16.13 -22.95 -20.53
CA ARG A 294 -15.89 -21.86 -21.48
C ARG A 294 -14.46 -21.30 -21.44
N ALA A 295 -13.64 -21.76 -20.49
CA ALA A 295 -12.31 -21.22 -20.29
C ALA A 295 -11.43 -21.47 -21.52
N LEU A 296 -10.57 -20.50 -21.86
CA LEU A 296 -9.65 -20.59 -22.99
C LEU A 296 -8.21 -20.59 -22.49
N SER A 297 -7.45 -21.62 -22.87
CA SER A 297 -6.04 -21.76 -22.52
C SER A 297 -5.13 -20.91 -23.39
N PHE A 298 -4.02 -20.44 -22.81
CA PHE A 298 -3.02 -19.63 -23.50
C PHE A 298 -1.60 -19.87 -22.91
N SER A 299 -0.62 -19.16 -23.44
CA SER A 299 0.74 -19.02 -22.85
C SER A 299 1.02 -17.55 -22.61
N HIS A 300 1.73 -17.21 -21.53
CA HIS A 300 2.19 -15.83 -21.29
C HIS A 300 3.10 -15.29 -22.41
N ASP A 301 3.76 -16.17 -23.18
CA ASP A 301 4.51 -15.76 -24.38
C ASP A 301 3.62 -15.15 -25.48
N ASN A 302 2.33 -15.46 -25.45
CA ASN A 302 1.30 -14.96 -26.35
C ASN A 302 0.40 -13.90 -25.68
N GLU A 303 0.85 -13.34 -24.55
CA GLU A 303 0.17 -12.29 -23.79
C GLU A 303 0.99 -10.99 -23.82
N VAL A 304 0.33 -9.90 -24.14
CA VAL A 304 0.88 -8.55 -24.02
C VAL A 304 0.05 -7.81 -22.98
N ALA A 305 0.67 -7.51 -21.83
CA ALA A 305 0.00 -6.92 -20.68
C ALA A 305 0.62 -5.54 -20.36
N LEU A 306 0.03 -4.49 -20.94
CA LEU A 306 0.43 -3.09 -20.74
C LEU A 306 -0.70 -2.30 -20.06
N PRO A 307 -0.39 -1.17 -19.39
CA PRO A 307 -1.40 -0.38 -18.67
C PRO A 307 -2.60 0.05 -19.51
N HIS A 308 -2.36 0.44 -20.76
CA HIS A 308 -3.36 0.98 -21.68
C HIS A 308 -3.81 -0.01 -22.76
N TYR A 309 -3.22 -1.22 -22.77
CA TYR A 309 -3.43 -2.19 -23.83
C TYR A 309 -3.18 -3.62 -23.33
N TYR A 310 -4.16 -4.48 -23.54
CA TYR A 310 -4.02 -5.91 -23.29
C TYR A 310 -4.31 -6.71 -24.55
N GLN A 311 -3.53 -7.75 -24.79
CA GLN A 311 -3.74 -8.71 -25.86
C GLN A 311 -3.42 -10.11 -25.39
N VAL A 312 -4.23 -11.08 -25.82
CA VAL A 312 -3.94 -12.50 -25.63
C VAL A 312 -4.38 -13.29 -26.85
N ALA A 313 -3.52 -14.20 -27.32
CA ALA A 313 -3.87 -15.22 -28.30
C ALA A 313 -4.02 -16.58 -27.62
N PHE A 314 -5.20 -17.18 -27.75
CA PHE A 314 -5.56 -18.46 -27.15
C PHE A 314 -5.15 -19.64 -28.03
N ASP A 315 -4.97 -20.81 -27.42
CA ASP A 315 -4.56 -22.05 -28.10
C ASP A 315 -5.55 -22.51 -29.19
N ASN A 316 -6.81 -22.07 -29.11
CA ASN A 316 -7.84 -22.36 -30.12
C ASN A 316 -7.88 -21.38 -31.30
N GLY A 317 -6.97 -20.40 -31.35
CA GLY A 317 -6.83 -19.41 -32.42
C GLY A 317 -7.72 -18.17 -32.27
N ILE A 318 -8.52 -18.04 -31.19
CA ILE A 318 -9.12 -16.75 -30.84
C ILE A 318 -8.02 -15.81 -30.35
N GLU A 319 -8.10 -14.54 -30.74
CA GLU A 319 -7.31 -13.46 -30.15
C GLU A 319 -8.23 -12.35 -29.64
N VAL A 320 -7.86 -11.74 -28.51
CA VAL A 320 -8.58 -10.61 -27.92
C VAL A 320 -7.61 -9.47 -27.69
N GLU A 321 -8.02 -8.26 -28.08
CA GLU A 321 -7.32 -7.02 -27.76
C GLU A 321 -8.25 -6.06 -27.01
N MET A 322 -7.75 -5.30 -26.04
CA MET A 322 -8.52 -4.37 -25.22
C MET A 322 -7.77 -3.08 -24.94
N THR A 323 -8.43 -1.94 -25.06
CA THR A 323 -7.88 -0.63 -24.69
C THR A 323 -8.94 0.27 -24.03
N PRO A 324 -8.65 0.90 -22.87
CA PRO A 324 -9.64 1.63 -22.09
C PRO A 324 -9.55 3.15 -22.25
N THR A 325 -10.62 3.82 -21.86
CA THR A 325 -10.65 5.21 -21.36
C THR A 325 -11.08 5.17 -19.88
N SER A 326 -11.41 6.30 -19.27
CA SER A 326 -11.88 6.30 -17.87
C SER A 326 -13.24 5.58 -17.73
N TYR A 327 -14.22 5.90 -18.58
CA TYR A 327 -15.59 5.39 -18.45
C TYR A 327 -15.96 4.30 -19.47
N ALA A 328 -15.05 3.96 -20.38
CA ALA A 328 -15.33 3.08 -21.51
C ALA A 328 -14.12 2.24 -21.93
N ALA A 329 -14.32 1.30 -22.84
CA ALA A 329 -13.27 0.55 -23.52
C ALA A 329 -13.68 0.14 -24.93
N MET A 330 -12.67 -0.12 -25.76
CA MET A 330 -12.82 -0.88 -27.00
C MET A 330 -12.19 -2.25 -26.85
N VAL A 331 -12.91 -3.27 -27.30
CA VAL A 331 -12.45 -4.66 -27.31
C VAL A 331 -12.56 -5.20 -28.73
N ARG A 332 -11.48 -5.81 -29.25
CA ARG A 332 -11.48 -6.52 -30.53
C ARG A 332 -11.40 -8.02 -30.30
N PHE A 333 -12.31 -8.74 -30.93
CA PHE A 333 -12.32 -10.19 -30.97
C PHE A 333 -11.92 -10.64 -32.37
N HIS A 334 -10.86 -11.44 -32.46
CA HIS A 334 -10.39 -12.04 -33.69
C HIS A 334 -10.80 -13.51 -33.73
N PHE A 335 -11.66 -13.86 -34.69
CA PHE A 335 -12.16 -15.22 -34.88
C PHE A 335 -11.49 -15.87 -36.09
N PRO A 336 -10.85 -17.05 -35.94
CA PRO A 336 -10.01 -17.64 -36.98
C PRO A 336 -10.79 -17.90 -38.29
N ASP A 337 -12.02 -18.39 -38.19
CA ASP A 337 -12.87 -18.74 -39.34
C ASP A 337 -13.96 -17.70 -39.65
N GLY A 338 -13.94 -16.53 -38.99
CA GLY A 338 -14.95 -15.49 -39.15
C GLY A 338 -16.34 -15.84 -38.59
N HIS A 339 -16.43 -16.88 -37.78
CA HIS A 339 -17.62 -17.24 -36.98
C HIS A 339 -17.25 -17.19 -35.50
N GLY A 340 -18.07 -16.53 -34.68
CA GLY A 340 -17.83 -16.44 -33.25
C GLY A 340 -18.99 -15.88 -32.45
N ASP A 341 -18.96 -16.16 -31.15
CA ASP A 341 -19.89 -15.64 -30.15
C ASP A 341 -19.15 -14.73 -29.16
N VAL A 342 -19.86 -13.74 -28.63
CA VAL A 342 -19.46 -13.01 -27.42
C VAL A 342 -20.50 -13.29 -26.35
N LEU A 343 -20.08 -13.97 -25.29
CA LEU A 343 -20.87 -14.27 -24.10
C LEU A 343 -20.73 -13.13 -23.09
N PHE A 344 -21.81 -12.85 -22.37
CA PHE A 344 -21.87 -11.90 -21.26
C PHE A 344 -22.26 -12.62 -19.97
N ASP A 345 -21.72 -12.18 -18.84
CA ASP A 345 -21.99 -12.74 -17.51
C ASP A 345 -21.68 -11.69 -16.41
N ASN A 346 -21.84 -12.05 -15.15
CA ASN A 346 -21.13 -11.39 -14.04
C ASN A 346 -20.72 -12.42 -12.97
N VAL A 347 -20.23 -11.96 -11.81
CA VAL A 347 -19.76 -12.87 -10.75
C VAL A 347 -20.91 -13.60 -10.04
N THR A 348 -22.10 -13.01 -9.94
CA THR A 348 -23.27 -13.60 -9.25
C THR A 348 -24.49 -13.66 -10.19
N ASN A 349 -25.73 -13.55 -9.69
CA ASN A 349 -26.93 -13.34 -10.52
C ASN A 349 -27.53 -11.94 -10.27
N GLU A 350 -26.80 -11.08 -9.56
CA GLU A 350 -27.24 -9.75 -9.14
C GLU A 350 -27.00 -8.75 -10.25
N GLY A 351 -28.02 -8.59 -11.10
CA GLY A 351 -27.95 -7.70 -12.23
C GLY A 351 -29.09 -7.93 -13.22
N GLY A 352 -28.92 -7.40 -14.42
CA GLY A 352 -29.83 -7.64 -15.54
C GLY A 352 -29.12 -7.39 -16.86
N LEU A 353 -29.50 -8.12 -17.90
CA LEU A 353 -28.98 -7.93 -19.26
C LEU A 353 -30.11 -7.96 -20.29
N THR A 354 -30.14 -6.94 -21.14
CA THR A 354 -31.06 -6.76 -22.26
C THR A 354 -30.29 -6.81 -23.57
N LEU A 355 -30.67 -7.72 -24.46
CA LEU A 355 -30.06 -7.91 -25.78
C LEU A 355 -30.84 -7.10 -26.82
N LEU A 356 -30.18 -6.15 -27.48
CA LEU A 356 -30.77 -5.26 -28.48
C LEU A 356 -30.17 -5.56 -29.86
N ALA A 357 -30.43 -6.78 -30.37
CA ALA A 357 -29.79 -7.27 -31.59
C ALA A 357 -30.04 -6.39 -32.82
N ASP A 358 -31.26 -5.85 -32.97
CA ASP A 358 -31.63 -4.94 -34.06
C ASP A 358 -30.83 -3.62 -34.03
N GLU A 359 -30.32 -3.24 -32.85
CA GLU A 359 -29.49 -2.06 -32.62
C GLU A 359 -27.99 -2.41 -32.56
N GLN A 360 -27.63 -3.70 -32.71
CA GLN A 360 -26.27 -4.21 -32.53
C GLN A 360 -25.69 -3.80 -31.16
N ALA A 361 -26.53 -3.86 -30.12
CA ALA A 361 -26.22 -3.33 -28.81
C ALA A 361 -26.68 -4.24 -27.66
N ILE A 362 -26.18 -3.96 -26.46
CA ILE A 362 -26.71 -4.48 -25.20
C ILE A 362 -26.83 -3.36 -24.17
N GLU A 363 -27.77 -3.53 -23.24
CA GLU A 363 -27.90 -2.72 -22.03
C GLU A 363 -27.90 -3.67 -20.83
N ALA A 364 -27.13 -3.36 -19.79
CA ALA A 364 -27.04 -4.19 -18.60
C ALA A 364 -26.89 -3.34 -17.33
N TYR A 365 -27.11 -3.97 -16.18
CA TYR A 365 -26.73 -3.42 -14.89
C TYR A 365 -26.20 -4.52 -13.97
N THR A 366 -25.41 -4.14 -12.99
CA THR A 366 -24.81 -5.05 -12.00
C THR A 366 -24.89 -4.45 -10.61
N ASP A 367 -25.24 -5.29 -9.64
CA ASP A 367 -25.30 -4.95 -8.21
C ASP A 367 -24.29 -5.77 -7.39
N VAL A 368 -23.42 -6.54 -8.05
CA VAL A 368 -22.37 -7.34 -7.42
C VAL A 368 -21.55 -6.45 -6.50
N LYS A 369 -21.27 -6.90 -5.28
CA LYS A 369 -20.38 -6.22 -4.36
C LYS A 369 -19.83 -7.17 -3.30
N SER A 370 -18.56 -7.03 -2.96
CA SER A 370 -17.97 -7.73 -1.82
C SER A 370 -18.60 -7.26 -0.50
N GLY A 371 -18.33 -7.99 0.60
CA GLY A 371 -18.82 -7.61 1.93
C GLY A 371 -18.27 -6.26 2.43
N LEU A 372 -17.11 -5.84 1.93
CA LEU A 372 -16.44 -4.59 2.31
C LEU A 372 -16.67 -3.46 1.30
N SER A 373 -17.42 -3.73 0.24
CA SER A 373 -17.83 -2.75 -0.77
C SER A 373 -18.98 -1.84 -0.28
N ALA A 374 -18.80 -1.26 0.90
CA ALA A 374 -19.80 -0.43 1.58
C ALA A 374 -20.20 0.77 0.70
N GLY A 375 -21.48 1.11 0.66
CA GLY A 375 -21.97 2.22 -0.17
C GLY A 375 -21.96 1.97 -1.69
N ALA A 376 -21.49 0.81 -2.17
CA ALA A 376 -21.53 0.49 -3.60
C ALA A 376 -22.99 0.47 -4.12
N THR A 377 -23.23 1.24 -5.18
CA THR A 377 -24.53 1.41 -5.83
C THR A 377 -24.61 0.61 -7.14
N ARG A 378 -25.77 0.60 -7.80
CA ARG A 378 -25.94 -0.07 -9.10
C ARG A 378 -25.07 0.59 -10.16
N MET A 379 -24.33 -0.21 -10.94
CA MET A 379 -23.68 0.27 -12.15
C MET A 379 -24.47 -0.15 -13.40
N PHE A 380 -24.57 0.77 -14.35
CA PHE A 380 -25.21 0.62 -15.65
C PHE A 380 -24.16 0.46 -16.75
N ILE A 381 -24.43 -0.43 -17.70
CA ILE A 381 -23.53 -0.78 -18.79
C ILE A 381 -24.28 -0.64 -20.12
N TYR A 382 -23.60 -0.05 -21.10
CA TYR A 382 -24.05 -0.02 -22.49
C TYR A 382 -22.91 -0.48 -23.41
N ALA A 383 -23.19 -1.37 -24.35
CA ALA A 383 -22.22 -1.78 -25.35
C ALA A 383 -22.81 -1.87 -26.75
N THR A 384 -21.96 -1.65 -27.76
CA THR A 384 -22.30 -1.70 -29.20
C THR A 384 -21.27 -2.49 -29.98
N PHE A 385 -21.68 -3.05 -31.12
CA PHE A 385 -20.84 -3.85 -32.00
C PHE A 385 -20.73 -3.24 -33.40
N ASP A 386 -19.56 -3.35 -34.04
CA ASP A 386 -19.35 -2.85 -35.40
C ASP A 386 -19.77 -3.82 -36.51
N LYS A 387 -20.15 -5.05 -36.15
CA LYS A 387 -20.65 -6.09 -37.06
C LYS A 387 -22.10 -6.44 -36.75
N PRO A 388 -22.89 -6.86 -37.76
CA PRO A 388 -24.25 -7.33 -37.55
C PRO A 388 -24.31 -8.51 -36.59
N VAL A 389 -25.13 -8.39 -35.54
CA VAL A 389 -25.49 -9.50 -34.67
C VAL A 389 -26.51 -10.36 -35.42
N VAL A 390 -26.14 -11.60 -35.76
CA VAL A 390 -27.01 -12.51 -36.54
C VAL A 390 -27.91 -13.38 -35.66
N LYS A 391 -27.53 -13.57 -34.40
CA LYS A 391 -28.31 -14.28 -33.38
C LYS A 391 -27.95 -13.75 -31.99
N SER A 392 -28.92 -13.72 -31.10
CA SER A 392 -28.70 -13.43 -29.68
C SER A 392 -29.72 -14.19 -28.84
N ASP A 393 -29.32 -14.71 -27.69
CA ASP A 393 -30.25 -15.36 -26.75
C ASP A 393 -29.73 -15.29 -25.31
N ARG A 394 -30.63 -15.54 -24.37
CA ARG A 394 -30.31 -15.75 -22.96
C ARG A 394 -29.67 -17.12 -22.77
N LEU A 395 -28.79 -17.25 -21.79
CA LEU A 395 -28.25 -18.53 -21.36
C LEU A 395 -28.84 -18.89 -19.99
N THR A 396 -29.07 -20.18 -19.77
CA THR A 396 -29.73 -20.70 -18.56
C THR A 396 -28.99 -21.91 -18.00
N GLY A 397 -29.17 -22.19 -16.70
CA GLY A 397 -28.73 -23.45 -16.08
C GLY A 397 -27.42 -23.37 -15.30
N GLU A 398 -26.92 -22.15 -15.05
CA GLU A 398 -25.73 -21.89 -14.23
C GLU A 398 -26.06 -20.95 -13.04
N ASP A 399 -27.35 -20.86 -12.67
CA ASP A 399 -27.89 -19.99 -11.61
C ASP A 399 -27.57 -18.49 -11.78
N ARG A 400 -27.29 -18.07 -13.02
CA ARG A 400 -26.96 -16.68 -13.42
C ARG A 400 -27.85 -16.18 -14.58
N ASP A 401 -29.02 -16.77 -14.72
CA ASP A 401 -29.92 -16.60 -15.86
C ASP A 401 -30.40 -15.16 -16.10
N SER A 402 -30.31 -14.25 -15.10
CA SER A 402 -30.68 -12.82 -15.21
C SER A 402 -29.58 -11.97 -15.85
N VAL A 403 -28.34 -12.44 -15.82
CA VAL A 403 -27.15 -11.71 -16.28
C VAL A 403 -26.42 -12.40 -17.43
N THR A 404 -26.64 -13.70 -17.66
CA THR A 404 -25.96 -14.44 -18.73
C THR A 404 -26.70 -14.43 -20.09
N GLY A 405 -25.98 -14.09 -21.16
CA GLY A 405 -26.50 -14.14 -22.53
C GLY A 405 -25.39 -14.11 -23.56
N TYR A 406 -25.72 -14.20 -24.85
CA TYR A 406 -24.71 -14.11 -25.90
C TYR A 406 -25.22 -13.42 -27.17
N VAL A 407 -24.27 -12.93 -27.97
CA VAL A 407 -24.49 -12.47 -29.35
C VAL A 407 -23.57 -13.22 -30.31
N ARG A 408 -24.03 -13.46 -31.53
CA ARG A 408 -23.33 -14.22 -32.58
C ARG A 408 -23.01 -13.37 -33.79
N PHE A 409 -21.85 -13.64 -34.38
CA PHE A 409 -21.37 -13.05 -35.62
C PHE A 409 -21.01 -14.13 -36.64
N GLU A 410 -21.29 -13.85 -37.91
CA GLU A 410 -20.94 -14.68 -39.07
C GLU A 410 -20.22 -13.83 -40.12
N HIS A 411 -19.30 -14.44 -40.86
CA HIS A 411 -18.47 -13.78 -41.88
C HIS A 411 -17.70 -12.54 -41.36
N ALA A 412 -17.29 -12.57 -40.09
CA ALA A 412 -16.60 -11.48 -39.40
C ALA A 412 -15.35 -11.99 -38.69
N HIS A 413 -14.17 -11.84 -39.32
CA HIS A 413 -12.89 -12.20 -38.72
C HIS A 413 -12.49 -11.30 -37.54
N THR A 414 -12.97 -10.05 -37.54
CA THR A 414 -12.74 -9.11 -36.44
C THR A 414 -14.05 -8.44 -36.08
N VAL A 415 -14.42 -8.51 -34.81
CA VAL A 415 -15.57 -7.81 -34.21
C VAL A 415 -15.05 -6.85 -33.17
N THR A 416 -15.44 -5.58 -33.26
CA THR A 416 -15.12 -4.55 -32.26
C THR A 416 -16.35 -4.27 -31.42
N MET A 417 -16.22 -4.48 -30.10
CA MET A 417 -17.18 -4.03 -29.10
C MET A 417 -16.72 -2.70 -28.49
N ARG A 418 -17.62 -1.72 -28.43
CA ARG A 418 -17.44 -0.50 -27.64
C ARG A 418 -18.32 -0.65 -26.41
N ILE A 419 -17.75 -0.54 -25.21
CA ILE A 419 -18.47 -0.71 -23.94
C ILE A 419 -18.23 0.50 -23.04
N SER A 420 -19.25 0.95 -22.32
CA SER A 420 -19.19 2.09 -21.41
C SER A 420 -20.06 1.88 -20.18
N THR A 421 -19.71 2.54 -19.09
CA THR A 421 -20.38 2.39 -17.80
C THR A 421 -20.86 3.73 -17.23
N SER A 422 -21.75 3.67 -16.24
CA SER A 422 -22.20 4.81 -15.44
C SER A 422 -22.78 4.34 -14.10
N LEU A 423 -22.63 5.13 -13.04
CA LEU A 423 -23.33 4.94 -11.77
C LEU A 423 -24.65 5.72 -11.71
N LEU A 424 -24.94 6.55 -12.72
CA LEU A 424 -26.16 7.35 -12.79
C LEU A 424 -27.29 6.65 -13.55
N SER A 425 -27.05 6.23 -14.79
CA SER A 425 -28.09 5.63 -15.65
C SER A 425 -27.53 5.01 -16.93
N ILE A 426 -28.37 4.23 -17.63
CA ILE A 426 -28.07 3.75 -19.00
C ILE A 426 -27.88 4.92 -19.98
N GLU A 427 -28.65 5.99 -19.84
CA GLU A 427 -28.52 7.16 -20.74
C GLU A 427 -27.22 7.91 -20.48
N GLN A 428 -26.77 7.99 -19.23
CA GLN A 428 -25.45 8.52 -18.92
C GLN A 428 -24.33 7.58 -19.41
N ALA A 429 -24.49 6.25 -19.34
CA ALA A 429 -23.51 5.33 -19.93
C ALA A 429 -23.36 5.56 -21.46
N LYS A 430 -24.47 5.69 -22.20
CA LYS A 430 -24.46 6.09 -23.63
C LYS A 430 -23.73 7.41 -23.85
N LYS A 431 -23.93 8.38 -22.95
CA LYS A 431 -23.28 9.68 -23.01
C LYS A 431 -21.77 9.59 -22.73
N ASN A 432 -21.35 8.83 -21.73
CA ASN A 432 -19.95 8.54 -21.46
C ASN A 432 -19.29 7.89 -22.68
N MET A 433 -19.95 6.93 -23.34
CA MET A 433 -19.46 6.39 -24.61
C MET A 433 -19.25 7.46 -25.66
N ALA A 434 -20.19 8.39 -25.83
CA ALA A 434 -20.08 9.46 -26.82
C ALA A 434 -18.96 10.47 -26.51
N LEU A 435 -18.66 10.70 -25.23
CA LEU A 435 -17.59 11.59 -24.76
C LEU A 435 -16.20 10.94 -24.88
N ASP A 436 -16.07 9.69 -24.41
CA ASP A 436 -14.80 8.97 -24.36
C ASP A 436 -14.44 8.33 -25.71
N LEU A 437 -15.45 7.75 -26.35
CA LEU A 437 -15.34 7.06 -27.63
C LEU A 437 -16.12 7.86 -28.69
N GLU A 438 -15.58 9.01 -29.08
CA GLU A 438 -16.17 9.88 -30.10
C GLU A 438 -16.46 9.11 -31.41
N LYS A 439 -17.47 9.57 -32.16
CA LYS A 439 -17.88 8.90 -33.40
C LYS A 439 -16.73 8.86 -34.40
N GLY A 440 -16.37 7.66 -34.87
CA GLY A 440 -15.31 7.43 -35.85
C GLY A 440 -13.92 7.24 -35.27
N VAL A 441 -13.72 7.42 -33.95
CA VAL A 441 -12.44 7.11 -33.31
C VAL A 441 -12.15 5.61 -33.41
N THR A 442 -10.91 5.29 -33.73
CA THR A 442 -10.41 3.93 -33.94
C THR A 442 -9.82 3.33 -32.67
N PHE A 443 -9.69 2.01 -32.63
CA PHE A 443 -9.04 1.30 -31.51
C PHE A 443 -7.61 1.82 -31.27
N ASN A 444 -6.81 1.96 -32.33
CA ASN A 444 -5.42 2.40 -32.21
C ASN A 444 -5.31 3.84 -31.69
N GLU A 445 -6.25 4.72 -32.03
CA GLU A 445 -6.27 6.09 -31.47
C GLU A 445 -6.58 6.08 -29.97
N ILE A 446 -7.48 5.22 -29.49
CA ILE A 446 -7.72 5.07 -28.04
C ILE A 446 -6.49 4.48 -27.34
N ARG A 447 -5.89 3.44 -27.92
CA ARG A 447 -4.63 2.86 -27.44
C ARG A 447 -3.55 3.93 -27.28
N GLN A 448 -3.32 4.74 -28.31
CA GLN A 448 -2.33 5.82 -28.28
C GLN A 448 -2.66 6.91 -27.27
N ARG A 449 -3.95 7.23 -27.05
CA ARG A 449 -4.36 8.17 -26.01
C ARG A 449 -4.06 7.62 -24.62
N GLY A 450 -4.38 6.36 -24.36
CA GLY A 450 -4.05 5.70 -23.09
C GLY A 450 -2.54 5.63 -22.87
N GLU A 451 -1.77 5.28 -23.90
CA GLU A 451 -0.31 5.29 -23.86
C GLU A 451 0.23 6.68 -23.51
N ALA A 452 -0.29 7.74 -24.14
CA ALA A 452 0.13 9.11 -23.88
C ALA A 452 -0.17 9.55 -22.44
N LEU A 453 -1.33 9.19 -21.89
CA LEU A 453 -1.68 9.48 -20.49
C LEU A 453 -0.74 8.77 -19.51
N TRP A 454 -0.34 7.53 -19.80
CA TRP A 454 0.65 6.84 -18.97
C TRP A 454 2.04 7.42 -19.14
N ASN A 455 2.49 7.70 -20.37
CA ASN A 455 3.80 8.30 -20.60
C ASN A 455 3.93 9.66 -19.90
N GLU A 456 2.86 10.46 -19.80
CA GLU A 456 2.86 11.69 -18.99
C GLU A 456 3.26 11.43 -17.52
N LYS A 457 2.82 10.31 -16.94
CA LYS A 457 3.17 9.92 -15.55
C LYS A 457 4.52 9.20 -15.46
N LEU A 458 4.84 8.37 -16.45
CA LEU A 458 6.07 7.58 -16.45
C LEU A 458 7.30 8.45 -16.77
N ASP A 459 7.16 9.46 -17.64
CA ASP A 459 8.24 10.40 -17.99
C ASP A 459 8.62 11.33 -16.82
N LEU A 460 7.86 11.32 -15.71
CA LEU A 460 8.21 12.06 -14.50
C LEU A 460 9.54 11.60 -13.89
N ILE A 461 9.95 10.35 -14.10
CA ILE A 461 11.22 9.85 -13.59
C ILE A 461 12.02 9.19 -14.71
N HIS A 462 13.24 9.70 -14.92
CA HIS A 462 14.19 9.15 -15.88
C HIS A 462 15.48 8.74 -15.17
N VAL A 463 15.91 7.50 -15.42
CA VAL A 463 17.12 6.93 -14.83
C VAL A 463 18.08 6.54 -15.97
N PRO A 464 19.03 7.42 -16.32
CA PRO A 464 20.04 7.09 -17.33
C PRO A 464 20.84 5.85 -16.93
N LYS A 465 21.15 4.99 -17.90
CA LYS A 465 21.94 3.75 -17.73
C LYS A 465 21.30 2.65 -16.87
N ALA A 466 20.03 2.78 -16.48
CA ALA A 466 19.30 1.66 -15.89
C ALA A 466 19.24 0.48 -16.88
N THR A 467 19.35 -0.73 -16.34
CA THR A 467 19.10 -1.98 -17.04
C THR A 467 17.61 -2.12 -17.39
N GLU A 468 17.28 -3.01 -18.32
CA GLU A 468 15.87 -3.29 -18.68
C GLU A 468 15.04 -3.67 -17.45
N GLN A 469 15.56 -4.54 -16.57
CA GLN A 469 14.84 -4.99 -15.37
C GLN A 469 14.60 -3.85 -14.37
N GLU A 470 15.58 -2.98 -14.18
CA GLU A 470 15.41 -1.79 -13.34
C GLU A 470 14.35 -0.85 -13.91
N LEU A 471 14.30 -0.70 -15.24
CA LEU A 471 13.25 0.09 -15.91
C LEU A 471 11.87 -0.56 -15.79
N VAL A 472 11.73 -1.89 -15.89
CA VAL A 472 10.40 -2.51 -15.66
C VAL A 472 9.97 -2.33 -14.21
N THR A 473 10.86 -2.47 -13.23
CA THR A 473 10.52 -2.23 -11.81
C THR A 473 10.13 -0.77 -11.59
N LEU A 474 10.93 0.19 -12.08
CA LEU A 474 10.68 1.62 -11.95
C LEU A 474 9.31 2.00 -12.54
N TYR A 475 9.08 1.68 -13.81
CA TYR A 475 7.87 2.10 -14.51
C TYR A 475 6.63 1.31 -14.06
N SER A 476 6.78 0.06 -13.61
CA SER A 476 5.67 -0.68 -13.02
C SER A 476 5.26 -0.16 -11.65
N ASN A 477 6.22 0.30 -10.82
CA ASN A 477 5.93 0.98 -9.56
C ASN A 477 5.22 2.34 -9.81
N LEU A 478 5.67 3.13 -10.79
CA LEU A 478 4.98 4.37 -11.17
C LEU A 478 3.56 4.10 -11.68
N TYR A 479 3.37 3.03 -12.45
CA TYR A 479 2.05 2.60 -12.88
C TYR A 479 1.13 2.31 -11.68
N ARG A 480 1.58 1.49 -10.72
CA ARG A 480 0.79 1.16 -9.51
C ARG A 480 0.50 2.38 -8.64
N LEU A 481 1.48 3.28 -8.49
CA LEU A 481 1.31 4.56 -7.78
C LEU A 481 0.15 5.40 -8.35
N PHE A 482 -0.04 5.44 -9.67
CA PHE A 482 -1.08 6.26 -10.30
C PHE A 482 -2.35 5.48 -10.68
N LEU A 483 -2.55 4.24 -10.17
CA LEU A 483 -3.81 3.50 -10.33
C LEU A 483 -4.93 3.99 -9.41
N TYR A 484 -4.58 4.29 -8.15
CA TYR A 484 -5.49 4.70 -7.08
C TYR A 484 -5.13 6.11 -6.60
N PRO A 485 -6.01 6.86 -5.92
CA PRO A 485 -7.46 6.65 -5.82
C PRO A 485 -8.17 6.86 -7.16
N ASN A 486 -9.44 6.46 -7.26
CA ASN A 486 -10.20 6.49 -8.51
C ASN A 486 -11.27 7.59 -8.54
N VAL A 487 -11.49 8.12 -9.74
CA VAL A 487 -12.62 9.02 -10.04
C VAL A 487 -13.95 8.29 -9.79
N THR A 488 -14.93 8.95 -9.17
CA THR A 488 -16.31 8.41 -9.00
C THR A 488 -17.43 9.36 -9.46
N PHE A 489 -17.05 10.45 -10.13
CA PHE A 489 -17.99 11.42 -10.73
C PHE A 489 -18.04 11.27 -12.25
N GLU A 490 -19.07 11.84 -12.88
CA GLU A 490 -19.31 11.73 -14.32
C GLU A 490 -19.65 13.10 -14.92
N ASN A 491 -19.34 13.30 -16.21
CA ASN A 491 -19.71 14.52 -16.91
C ASN A 491 -21.13 14.43 -17.50
N THR A 492 -22.11 15.01 -16.81
CA THR A 492 -23.50 15.16 -17.29
C THR A 492 -23.69 16.36 -18.22
N GLY A 493 -22.64 17.15 -18.48
CA GLY A 493 -22.62 18.30 -19.39
C GLY A 493 -22.18 17.95 -20.81
N THR A 494 -21.31 18.77 -21.41
CA THR A 494 -20.65 18.50 -22.70
C THR A 494 -19.14 18.49 -22.50
N LYS A 495 -18.36 18.15 -23.53
CA LYS A 495 -16.90 18.22 -23.45
C LYS A 495 -16.42 19.67 -23.27
N GLU A 496 -17.11 20.62 -23.92
CA GLU A 496 -16.79 22.04 -23.91
C GLU A 496 -17.28 22.75 -22.63
N VAL A 497 -18.40 22.29 -22.08
CA VAL A 497 -19.00 22.82 -20.84
C VAL A 497 -19.33 21.64 -19.93
N PRO A 498 -18.33 21.12 -19.19
CA PRO A 498 -18.54 19.97 -18.33
C PRO A 498 -19.39 20.33 -17.11
N VAL A 499 -20.22 19.38 -16.69
CA VAL A 499 -20.99 19.44 -15.44
C VAL A 499 -20.73 18.13 -14.71
N TYR A 500 -20.09 18.21 -13.54
CA TYR A 500 -19.67 17.01 -12.81
C TYR A 500 -20.65 16.68 -11.70
N THR A 501 -21.18 15.46 -11.78
CA THR A 501 -22.15 14.92 -10.83
C THR A 501 -21.81 13.47 -10.52
N TYR A 502 -22.22 12.97 -9.36
CA TYR A 502 -21.95 11.62 -8.92
C TYR A 502 -23.13 11.03 -8.15
N ALA A 503 -23.27 9.71 -8.20
CA ALA A 503 -24.14 8.96 -7.29
C ALA A 503 -23.39 8.77 -5.97
N SER A 504 -23.82 9.44 -4.89
CA SER A 504 -23.06 9.46 -3.63
C SER A 504 -23.04 8.07 -2.97
N PRO A 505 -21.86 7.46 -2.75
CA PRO A 505 -21.73 6.24 -1.96
C PRO A 505 -21.66 6.52 -0.45
N PHE A 506 -21.64 7.80 -0.06
CA PHE A 506 -21.49 8.25 1.33
C PHE A 506 -22.83 8.60 1.98
N SER A 507 -23.88 8.76 1.16
CA SER A 507 -25.22 9.10 1.62
C SER A 507 -26.17 7.91 1.49
N PRO A 508 -27.19 7.78 2.35
CA PRO A 508 -28.20 6.75 2.22
C PRO A 508 -28.91 6.83 0.87
N GLN A 509 -29.21 5.65 0.30
CA GLN A 509 -29.95 5.56 -0.94
C GLN A 509 -31.33 6.23 -0.81
N SER A 510 -31.66 7.15 -1.71
CA SER A 510 -32.91 7.93 -1.64
C SER A 510 -34.14 7.13 -2.09
N THR A 511 -33.99 6.26 -3.09
CA THR A 511 -35.04 5.39 -3.63
C THR A 511 -34.45 4.09 -4.18
N PRO A 512 -35.21 3.00 -4.42
CA PRO A 512 -34.68 1.82 -5.09
C PRO A 512 -34.26 2.11 -6.55
N SER A 513 -33.10 1.57 -6.98
CA SER A 513 -32.65 1.68 -8.37
C SER A 513 -33.56 0.91 -9.34
N THR A 514 -33.79 1.47 -10.53
CA THR A 514 -34.45 0.76 -11.63
C THR A 514 -33.41 0.06 -12.52
N ALA A 515 -33.85 -0.71 -13.52
CA ALA A 515 -32.94 -1.31 -14.49
C ALA A 515 -32.20 -0.27 -15.36
N ARG A 516 -32.62 1.01 -15.35
CA ARG A 516 -32.05 2.06 -16.20
C ARG A 516 -31.53 3.29 -15.47
N GLU A 517 -31.84 3.45 -14.19
CA GLU A 517 -31.57 4.68 -13.43
C GLU A 517 -31.26 4.38 -11.96
N THR A 518 -30.27 5.09 -11.41
CA THR A 518 -29.82 4.94 -10.04
C THR A 518 -30.84 5.43 -9.04
N GLY A 519 -30.90 4.76 -7.90
CA GLY A 519 -31.68 5.20 -6.76
C GLY A 519 -30.88 5.96 -5.71
N ALA A 520 -29.56 6.06 -5.91
CA ALA A 520 -28.64 6.81 -5.05
C ALA A 520 -28.92 8.32 -5.12
N GLU A 521 -28.52 9.05 -4.09
CA GLU A 521 -28.58 10.51 -4.14
C GLU A 521 -27.56 11.03 -5.16
N VAL A 522 -28.03 11.78 -6.17
CA VAL A 522 -27.16 12.39 -7.18
C VAL A 522 -26.78 13.80 -6.75
N LYS A 523 -25.48 14.03 -6.58
CA LYS A 523 -24.92 15.30 -6.10
C LYS A 523 -23.97 15.90 -7.13
N ALA A 524 -23.75 17.21 -7.05
CA ALA A 524 -22.71 17.90 -7.82
C ALA A 524 -21.37 17.81 -7.08
N GLY A 525 -20.28 17.59 -7.81
CA GLY A 525 -18.95 17.54 -7.22
C GLY A 525 -18.01 16.55 -7.89
N LYS A 526 -16.80 16.42 -7.34
CA LYS A 526 -15.73 15.56 -7.85
C LYS A 526 -15.10 14.67 -6.77
N PRO A 527 -15.87 13.81 -6.08
CA PRO A 527 -15.30 12.91 -5.10
C PRO A 527 -14.34 11.87 -5.72
N TYR A 528 -13.41 11.42 -4.90
CA TYR A 528 -12.54 10.28 -5.16
C TYR A 528 -12.82 9.16 -4.15
N VAL A 529 -12.55 7.93 -4.55
CA VAL A 529 -12.77 6.70 -3.77
C VAL A 529 -11.59 5.73 -3.95
N ASN A 530 -11.66 4.54 -3.35
CA ASN A 530 -10.67 3.47 -3.52
C ASN A 530 -9.30 3.86 -2.92
N ASN A 531 -9.27 4.16 -1.62
CA ASN A 531 -8.05 4.50 -0.90
C ASN A 531 -8.08 4.00 0.55
N GLY A 532 -7.02 3.31 0.95
CA GLY A 532 -6.66 3.05 2.34
C GLY A 532 -5.70 4.10 2.85
N PHE A 533 -6.17 5.04 3.69
CA PHE A 533 -5.27 6.03 4.25
C PHE A 533 -4.30 5.41 5.23
N TRP A 534 -4.69 4.34 5.92
CA TRP A 534 -3.77 3.63 6.81
C TRP A 534 -2.52 3.19 6.09
N ASP A 535 -2.56 2.83 4.80
CA ASP A 535 -1.41 2.49 3.96
C ASP A 535 -0.76 3.74 3.36
N THR A 536 -1.53 4.43 2.53
CA THR A 536 -1.05 5.42 1.56
C THR A 536 -0.46 6.69 2.17
N TYR A 537 -0.73 7.03 3.43
CA TYR A 537 -0.19 8.24 4.06
C TYR A 537 1.34 8.21 4.18
N ARG A 538 1.94 7.01 4.27
CA ARG A 538 3.39 6.84 4.46
C ARG A 538 4.17 7.34 3.26
N THR A 539 3.79 6.94 2.05
CA THR A 539 4.64 7.13 0.85
C THR A 539 3.86 7.60 -0.38
N THR A 540 2.63 7.12 -0.60
CA THR A 540 1.82 7.46 -1.77
C THR A 540 1.46 8.95 -1.81
N TRP A 541 0.83 9.49 -0.76
CA TRP A 541 0.48 10.91 -0.68
C TRP A 541 1.72 11.83 -0.74
N PRO A 542 2.81 11.55 -0.02
CA PRO A 542 4.06 12.30 -0.17
C PRO A 542 4.63 12.32 -1.59
N MET A 543 4.45 11.23 -2.35
CA MET A 543 4.90 11.16 -3.73
C MET A 543 4.00 11.99 -4.64
N TYR A 544 2.67 11.95 -4.46
CA TYR A 544 1.78 12.87 -5.18
C TYR A 544 2.10 14.32 -4.88
N ASN A 545 2.42 14.64 -3.62
CA ASN A 545 2.80 16.00 -3.22
C ASN A 545 4.06 16.49 -3.93
N LEU A 546 4.99 15.59 -4.26
CA LEU A 546 6.23 15.92 -4.96
C LEU A 546 6.06 15.95 -6.49
N LEU A 547 5.38 14.96 -7.05
CA LEU A 547 5.33 14.74 -8.49
C LEU A 547 4.16 15.46 -9.17
N THR A 548 2.99 15.47 -8.53
CA THR A 548 1.72 15.95 -9.12
C THR A 548 0.90 16.75 -8.10
N PRO A 549 1.43 17.84 -7.52
CA PRO A 549 0.78 18.57 -6.42
C PRO A 549 -0.61 19.12 -6.80
N SER A 550 -0.83 19.57 -8.04
CA SER A 550 -2.16 20.04 -8.47
C SER A 550 -3.20 18.91 -8.49
N GLN A 551 -2.78 17.71 -8.92
CA GLN A 551 -3.63 16.53 -8.89
C GLN A 551 -3.89 16.06 -7.45
N ALA A 552 -2.87 16.13 -6.58
CA ALA A 552 -3.00 15.84 -5.16
C ALA A 552 -4.08 16.73 -4.51
N GLY A 553 -4.02 18.06 -4.71
CA GLY A 553 -5.03 19.00 -4.21
C GLY A 553 -6.45 18.67 -4.69
N ALA A 554 -6.62 18.37 -5.98
CA ALA A 554 -7.92 17.97 -6.52
C ALA A 554 -8.46 16.66 -5.92
N MET A 555 -7.59 15.67 -5.66
CA MET A 555 -7.96 14.42 -4.99
C MET A 555 -8.34 14.66 -3.53
N MET A 556 -7.58 15.50 -2.82
CA MET A 556 -7.88 15.91 -1.44
C MET A 556 -9.25 16.58 -1.34
N ASP A 557 -9.56 17.55 -2.21
CA ASP A 557 -10.87 18.21 -2.22
C ASP A 557 -12.01 17.21 -2.47
N GLY A 558 -11.77 16.19 -3.31
CA GLY A 558 -12.70 15.09 -3.52
C GLY A 558 -12.93 14.20 -2.29
N PHE A 559 -11.92 13.98 -1.45
CA PHE A 559 -12.10 13.32 -0.15
C PHE A 559 -12.79 14.24 0.87
N VAL A 560 -12.51 15.54 0.85
CA VAL A 560 -13.22 16.54 1.67
C VAL A 560 -14.70 16.62 1.29
N GLN A 561 -15.07 16.33 0.03
CA GLN A 561 -16.47 16.19 -0.37
C GLN A 561 -17.19 15.07 0.40
N GLN A 562 -16.50 14.02 0.85
CA GLN A 562 -17.10 12.97 1.70
C GLN A 562 -17.54 13.55 3.06
N TYR A 563 -16.70 14.42 3.64
CA TYR A 563 -17.05 15.14 4.86
C TYR A 563 -18.25 16.07 4.65
N LYS A 564 -18.30 16.78 3.51
CA LYS A 564 -19.45 17.61 3.17
C LYS A 564 -20.74 16.81 2.98
N ASP A 565 -20.62 15.57 2.49
CA ASP A 565 -21.76 14.70 2.22
C ASP A 565 -22.35 14.03 3.47
N ASN A 566 -21.51 13.56 4.40
CA ASN A 566 -21.97 12.78 5.56
C ASN A 566 -21.16 13.01 6.85
N GLY A 567 -20.34 14.06 6.91
CA GLY A 567 -19.67 14.53 8.12
C GLY A 567 -18.38 13.82 8.50
N TRP A 568 -17.85 12.93 7.64
CA TRP A 568 -16.59 12.23 7.86
C TRP A 568 -15.82 12.00 6.55
N ILE A 569 -14.49 12.01 6.61
CA ILE A 569 -13.63 11.43 5.57
C ILE A 569 -13.42 9.95 5.89
N ALA A 570 -13.48 9.09 4.88
CA ALA A 570 -13.25 7.66 5.05
C ALA A 570 -11.84 7.35 5.59
N ARG A 571 -11.72 6.39 6.50
CA ARG A 571 -10.42 5.77 6.84
C ARG A 571 -9.94 4.87 5.70
N TRP A 572 -10.87 4.04 5.24
CA TRP A 572 -10.76 3.19 4.06
C TRP A 572 -12.01 3.40 3.19
N SER A 573 -11.82 3.71 1.91
CA SER A 573 -12.91 3.97 0.96
C SER A 573 -12.94 2.91 -0.14
N SER A 574 -14.06 2.19 -0.31
CA SER A 574 -14.33 1.35 -1.49
C SER A 574 -15.83 1.01 -1.67
N PRO A 575 -16.62 1.83 -2.39
CA PRO A 575 -16.39 3.25 -2.59
C PRO A 575 -16.80 4.07 -1.34
N GLY A 576 -17.72 3.58 -0.50
CA GLY A 576 -18.14 4.22 0.75
C GLY A 576 -17.22 3.86 1.91
N TYR A 577 -17.70 4.05 3.15
CA TYR A 577 -16.90 3.84 4.37
C TYR A 577 -16.76 2.35 4.70
N ALA A 578 -15.55 1.80 4.56
CA ALA A 578 -15.24 0.44 4.97
C ALA A 578 -14.58 0.43 6.35
N ASN A 579 -15.04 -0.47 7.23
CA ASN A 579 -14.49 -0.62 8.57
C ASN A 579 -13.25 -1.52 8.55
N LEU A 580 -12.13 -0.98 8.08
CA LEU A 580 -10.84 -1.67 8.01
C LEU A 580 -9.69 -0.81 8.49
N MET A 581 -8.64 -1.49 8.94
CA MET A 581 -7.44 -0.92 9.54
C MET A 581 -7.72 0.04 10.71
N VAL A 582 -6.69 0.74 11.15
CA VAL A 582 -6.72 1.70 12.26
C VAL A 582 -6.36 3.11 11.80
N GLY A 583 -6.43 4.09 12.70
CA GLY A 583 -6.04 5.48 12.44
C GLY A 583 -7.02 6.28 11.57
N THR A 584 -6.89 7.61 11.59
CA THR A 584 -7.63 8.55 10.74
C THR A 584 -6.67 9.26 9.78
N SER A 585 -5.81 8.48 9.10
CA SER A 585 -4.59 8.97 8.44
C SER A 585 -4.77 9.92 7.25
N SER A 586 -6.01 10.26 6.88
CA SER A 586 -6.30 11.45 6.07
C SER A 586 -5.82 12.73 6.77
N ASP A 587 -5.88 12.78 8.11
CA ASP A 587 -5.50 13.94 8.91
C ASP A 587 -4.01 14.26 8.68
N VAL A 588 -3.13 13.27 8.83
CA VAL A 588 -1.68 13.44 8.59
C VAL A 588 -1.34 13.65 7.11
N ALA A 589 -1.98 12.92 6.19
CA ALA A 589 -1.68 13.03 4.76
C ALA A 589 -1.97 14.45 4.22
N PHE A 590 -3.10 15.02 4.62
CA PHE A 590 -3.57 16.30 4.08
C PHE A 590 -2.96 17.51 4.81
N ALA A 591 -2.71 17.39 6.12
CA ALA A 591 -1.93 18.39 6.85
C ALA A 591 -0.50 18.50 6.29
N ASP A 592 0.15 17.36 6.02
CA ASP A 592 1.48 17.34 5.38
C ASP A 592 1.47 17.99 3.99
N ALA A 593 0.46 17.69 3.16
CA ALA A 593 0.30 18.32 1.85
C ALA A 593 0.16 19.84 1.95
N TYR A 594 -0.67 20.33 2.88
CA TYR A 594 -0.82 21.77 3.12
C TYR A 594 0.50 22.42 3.55
N LEU A 595 1.23 21.81 4.49
CA LEU A 595 2.53 22.29 4.96
C LEU A 595 3.62 22.24 3.86
N LYS A 596 3.40 21.47 2.79
CA LYS A 596 4.23 21.44 1.58
C LYS A 596 3.81 22.49 0.53
N GLY A 597 2.74 23.24 0.77
CA GLY A 597 2.26 24.31 -0.09
C GLY A 597 1.20 23.89 -1.11
N ILE A 598 0.51 22.77 -0.86
CA ILE A 598 -0.62 22.32 -1.68
C ILE A 598 -1.90 22.82 -1.03
N ASN A 599 -2.56 23.80 -1.65
CA ASN A 599 -3.62 24.57 -1.00
C ASN A 599 -4.96 24.52 -1.77
N ASP A 600 -5.01 23.78 -2.89
CA ASP A 600 -6.15 23.74 -3.81
C ASP A 600 -7.26 22.78 -3.36
N PHE A 601 -7.70 22.93 -2.11
CA PHE A 601 -8.82 22.20 -1.50
C PHE A 601 -9.49 23.03 -0.41
N ASP A 602 -10.69 22.63 0.01
CA ASP A 602 -11.40 23.31 1.12
C ASP A 602 -10.74 23.03 2.48
N LEU A 603 -9.75 23.85 2.83
CA LEU A 603 -8.98 23.77 4.07
C LEU A 603 -9.86 23.83 5.33
N GLN A 604 -10.89 24.68 5.34
CA GLN A 604 -11.75 24.85 6.51
C GLN A 604 -12.58 23.58 6.76
N ALA A 605 -13.15 22.99 5.71
CA ALA A 605 -13.87 21.73 5.82
C ALA A 605 -12.93 20.56 6.20
N PHE A 606 -11.71 20.53 5.65
CA PHE A 606 -10.70 19.54 6.05
C PHE A 606 -10.31 19.67 7.52
N TYR A 607 -9.94 20.88 7.98
CA TYR A 607 -9.53 21.11 9.35
C TYR A 607 -10.64 20.73 10.34
N ALA A 608 -11.89 21.11 10.03
CA ALA A 608 -13.05 20.69 10.80
C ALA A 608 -13.21 19.15 10.83
N SER A 609 -12.94 18.44 9.73
CA SER A 609 -12.94 16.98 9.71
C SER A 609 -11.84 16.39 10.61
N ALA A 610 -10.62 16.92 10.55
CA ALA A 610 -9.50 16.42 11.33
C ALA A 610 -9.73 16.63 12.85
N LEU A 611 -10.24 17.80 13.24
CA LEU A 611 -10.65 18.06 14.62
C LEU A 611 -11.74 17.08 15.05
N LYS A 612 -12.78 16.88 14.24
CA LYS A 612 -13.86 15.94 14.55
C LYS A 612 -13.35 14.50 14.75
N ASN A 613 -12.45 14.02 13.88
CA ASN A 613 -11.78 12.72 14.02
C ASN A 613 -11.07 12.58 15.37
N ALA A 614 -10.41 13.64 15.85
CA ALA A 614 -9.58 13.62 17.04
C ALA A 614 -10.34 13.90 18.35
N SER A 615 -11.60 14.34 18.29
CA SER A 615 -12.32 14.91 19.45
C SER A 615 -13.80 14.51 19.58
N VAL A 616 -14.36 13.77 18.61
CA VAL A 616 -15.78 13.37 18.60
C VAL A 616 -15.91 11.87 18.40
N VAL A 617 -16.67 11.22 19.28
CA VAL A 617 -16.97 9.79 19.18
C VAL A 617 -17.93 9.55 18.02
N SER A 618 -17.52 8.69 17.08
CA SER A 618 -18.40 8.26 15.99
C SER A 618 -19.40 7.18 16.46
N GLU A 619 -20.66 7.32 16.05
CA GLU A 619 -21.66 6.25 16.20
C GLU A 619 -21.51 5.15 15.12
N ASP A 620 -20.80 5.44 14.03
CA ASP A 620 -20.46 4.50 12.97
C ASP A 620 -19.01 4.02 13.13
N GLN A 621 -18.82 2.71 13.32
CA GLN A 621 -17.51 2.07 13.50
C GLN A 621 -16.58 2.18 12.27
N SER A 622 -17.12 2.56 11.12
CA SER A 622 -16.38 2.67 9.85
C SER A 622 -15.61 4.00 9.73
N VAL A 623 -15.90 4.98 10.58
CA VAL A 623 -15.32 6.35 10.54
C VAL A 623 -14.94 6.83 11.94
N GLY A 624 -14.11 7.88 12.01
CA GLY A 624 -13.57 8.39 13.27
C GLY A 624 -12.63 7.40 13.98
N ARG A 625 -12.18 7.76 15.19
CA ARG A 625 -11.26 6.94 15.99
C ARG A 625 -12.03 6.02 16.94
N LYS A 626 -11.69 4.72 16.94
CA LYS A 626 -12.29 3.75 17.88
C LYS A 626 -11.71 3.94 19.29
N GLY A 627 -12.53 3.71 20.31
CA GLY A 627 -12.17 3.88 21.73
C GLY A 627 -11.99 5.33 22.18
N LEU A 628 -12.27 6.32 21.32
CA LEU A 628 -12.08 7.74 21.61
C LEU A 628 -12.95 8.23 22.78
N ASP A 629 -14.02 7.51 23.11
CA ASP A 629 -14.92 7.85 24.21
C ASP A 629 -14.24 7.87 25.58
N THR A 630 -13.11 7.19 25.73
CA THR A 630 -12.24 7.21 26.92
C THR A 630 -10.80 7.60 26.60
N ALA A 631 -10.30 7.27 25.41
CA ALA A 631 -8.88 7.44 25.06
C ALA A 631 -8.41 8.91 25.07
N ILE A 632 -9.30 9.85 24.75
CA ILE A 632 -8.99 11.29 24.76
C ILE A 632 -8.63 11.81 26.15
N PHE A 633 -9.23 11.24 27.20
CA PHE A 633 -9.03 11.62 28.59
C PHE A 633 -7.87 10.84 29.23
N LYS A 634 -7.84 9.51 29.02
CA LYS A 634 -6.80 8.63 29.59
C LYS A 634 -5.42 8.82 28.98
N GLY A 635 -5.36 9.48 27.83
CA GLY A 635 -4.15 9.64 27.03
C GLY A 635 -3.70 8.36 26.33
N TYR A 636 -4.52 7.30 26.27
CA TYR A 636 -4.26 6.12 25.45
C TYR A 636 -5.54 5.32 25.16
N THR A 637 -5.57 4.61 24.04
CA THR A 637 -6.62 3.63 23.76
C THR A 637 -6.36 2.35 24.54
N THR A 638 -7.36 1.90 25.29
CA THR A 638 -7.24 0.71 26.15
C THR A 638 -7.25 -0.57 25.32
N ASN A 639 -6.71 -1.65 25.87
CA ASN A 639 -6.69 -2.98 25.25
C ASN A 639 -8.05 -3.70 25.25
N ASP A 640 -9.11 -3.07 25.79
CA ASP A 640 -10.50 -3.50 25.57
C ASP A 640 -10.94 -3.17 24.12
N THR A 641 -10.30 -2.19 23.49
CA THR A 641 -10.42 -1.93 22.05
C THR A 641 -9.46 -2.84 21.31
N HIS A 642 -9.99 -3.63 20.36
CA HIS A 642 -9.16 -4.45 19.48
C HIS A 642 -8.13 -3.56 18.76
N GLU A 643 -6.86 -3.97 18.78
CA GLU A 643 -5.72 -3.22 18.22
C GLU A 643 -5.47 -1.88 18.95
N GLY A 644 -5.77 -1.83 20.26
CA GLY A 644 -5.75 -0.60 21.05
C GLY A 644 -4.43 0.18 20.98
N PHE A 645 -3.27 -0.47 21.05
CA PHE A 645 -1.99 0.24 20.88
C PHE A 645 -1.88 0.88 19.49
N SER A 646 -2.25 0.16 18.44
CA SER A 646 -2.17 0.66 17.05
C SER A 646 -3.10 1.85 16.83
N TRP A 647 -4.32 1.81 17.39
CA TRP A 647 -5.23 2.95 17.43
C TRP A 647 -4.64 4.17 18.13
N ALA A 648 -3.96 3.95 19.25
CA ALA A 648 -3.37 5.02 20.04
C ALA A 648 -2.20 5.69 19.29
N VAL A 649 -1.25 4.89 18.80
CA VAL A 649 -0.03 5.42 18.18
C VAL A 649 -0.30 6.12 16.84
N ASP A 650 -1.18 5.59 16.00
CA ASP A 650 -1.60 6.28 14.78
C ASP A 650 -2.39 7.54 15.13
N GLY A 651 -3.18 7.52 16.21
CA GLY A 651 -3.81 8.71 16.76
C GLY A 651 -2.80 9.82 17.11
N TYR A 652 -1.67 9.48 17.72
CA TYR A 652 -0.63 10.45 18.08
C TYR A 652 0.08 11.05 16.86
N ILE A 653 0.32 10.25 15.82
CA ILE A 653 0.88 10.73 14.54
C ILE A 653 -0.09 11.72 13.88
N ASN A 654 -1.39 11.41 13.90
CA ASN A 654 -2.42 12.30 13.38
C ASN A 654 -2.55 13.58 14.23
N ASP A 655 -2.48 13.47 15.56
CA ASP A 655 -2.50 14.64 16.47
C ASP A 655 -1.27 15.53 16.25
N PHE A 656 -0.09 14.96 16.03
CA PHE A 656 1.10 15.73 15.65
C PHE A 656 0.84 16.57 14.39
N ALA A 657 0.27 15.97 13.35
CA ALA A 657 0.01 16.66 12.10
C ALA A 657 -1.08 17.75 12.24
N ILE A 658 -2.13 17.51 13.02
CA ILE A 658 -3.14 18.51 13.36
C ILE A 658 -2.51 19.69 14.11
N GLY A 659 -1.66 19.41 15.10
CA GLY A 659 -0.96 20.44 15.87
C GLY A 659 0.02 21.26 15.03
N MET A 660 0.73 20.62 14.10
CA MET A 660 1.60 21.30 13.14
C MET A 660 0.82 22.19 12.17
N LEU A 661 -0.31 21.71 11.65
CA LEU A 661 -1.20 22.52 10.81
C LEU A 661 -1.78 23.71 11.59
N ALA A 662 -2.27 23.49 12.81
CA ALA A 662 -2.77 24.54 13.67
C ALA A 662 -1.68 25.60 13.94
N SER A 663 -0.43 25.17 14.16
CA SER A 663 0.71 26.09 14.35
C SER A 663 0.94 26.97 13.11
N GLU A 664 0.87 26.40 11.91
CA GLU A 664 0.96 27.19 10.66
C GLU A 664 -0.23 28.18 10.53
N LEU A 665 -1.43 27.76 10.92
CA LEU A 665 -2.61 28.64 10.90
C LEU A 665 -2.52 29.78 11.93
N VAL A 666 -1.90 29.55 13.09
CA VAL A 666 -1.60 30.63 14.05
C VAL A 666 -0.69 31.68 13.43
N ASP A 667 0.32 31.29 12.66
CA ASP A 667 1.23 32.24 12.00
C ASP A 667 0.52 33.05 10.90
N LEU A 668 -0.55 32.51 10.30
CA LEU A 668 -1.36 33.18 9.27
C LEU A 668 -2.48 34.05 9.86
N GLU A 669 -3.09 33.59 10.96
CA GLU A 669 -4.24 34.20 11.62
C GLU A 669 -3.98 34.38 13.12
N GLU A 670 -2.95 35.18 13.46
CA GLU A 670 -2.42 35.35 14.83
C GLU A 670 -3.47 35.68 15.92
N SER A 671 -4.65 36.20 15.55
CA SER A 671 -5.71 36.54 16.49
C SER A 671 -6.68 35.41 16.81
N ASP A 672 -6.62 34.26 16.12
CA ASP A 672 -7.50 33.12 16.40
C ASP A 672 -7.01 32.35 17.64
N GLU A 673 -7.83 32.34 18.69
CA GLU A 673 -7.51 31.66 19.95
C GLU A 673 -7.75 30.14 19.88
N ASP A 674 -8.61 29.67 18.98
CA ASP A 674 -8.88 28.24 18.81
C ASP A 674 -7.66 27.56 18.18
N TYR A 675 -7.06 28.13 17.13
CA TYR A 675 -5.84 27.56 16.52
C TYR A 675 -4.66 27.48 17.51
N LYS A 676 -4.52 28.45 18.41
CA LYS A 676 -3.48 28.42 19.46
C LYS A 676 -3.75 27.30 20.47
N ALA A 677 -4.99 27.14 20.89
CA ALA A 677 -5.37 26.07 21.80
C ALA A 677 -5.18 24.70 21.16
N ASP A 678 -5.61 24.52 19.90
CA ASP A 678 -5.46 23.29 19.15
C ASP A 678 -3.98 22.93 18.93
N ALA A 679 -3.14 23.90 18.55
CA ALA A 679 -1.70 23.68 18.37
C ALA A 679 -1.04 23.11 19.65
N VAL A 680 -1.28 23.73 20.80
CA VAL A 680 -0.73 23.25 22.09
C VAL A 680 -1.33 21.89 22.47
N TYR A 681 -2.65 21.73 22.35
CA TYR A 681 -3.35 20.52 22.76
C TYR A 681 -2.93 19.28 21.97
N TYR A 682 -2.93 19.37 20.64
CA TYR A 682 -2.65 18.21 19.80
C TYR A 682 -1.16 17.87 19.75
N LEU A 683 -0.25 18.87 19.86
CA LEU A 683 1.17 18.58 20.10
C LEU A 683 1.39 17.95 21.48
N ASN A 684 0.65 18.35 22.52
CA ASN A 684 0.72 17.66 23.80
C ASN A 684 0.31 16.18 23.69
N ARG A 685 -0.85 15.93 23.06
CA ARG A 685 -1.36 14.57 22.82
C ARG A 685 -0.44 13.71 21.97
N ALA A 686 0.28 14.30 21.02
CA ALA A 686 1.26 13.57 20.21
C ALA A 686 2.38 12.93 21.05
N GLN A 687 2.62 13.38 22.29
CA GLN A 687 3.63 12.82 23.20
C GLN A 687 3.11 11.66 24.06
N HIS A 688 1.82 11.34 24.00
CA HIS A 688 1.17 10.34 24.85
C HIS A 688 1.64 8.89 24.62
N TYR A 689 2.42 8.63 23.56
CA TYR A 689 3.07 7.33 23.36
C TYR A 689 3.91 6.89 24.57
N VAL A 690 4.41 7.83 25.39
CA VAL A 690 5.14 7.52 26.62
C VAL A 690 4.31 6.73 27.63
N HIS A 691 2.97 6.86 27.61
CA HIS A 691 2.08 6.12 28.51
C HIS A 691 2.06 4.63 28.21
N LEU A 692 2.27 4.21 26.96
CA LEU A 692 2.19 2.79 26.56
C LEU A 692 3.56 2.09 26.56
N TYR A 693 4.65 2.81 26.89
CA TYR A 693 5.97 2.21 27.00
C TYR A 693 6.18 1.52 28.35
N ASP A 694 6.32 0.19 28.33
CA ASP A 694 6.65 -0.58 29.51
C ASP A 694 8.17 -0.74 29.64
N LYS A 695 8.76 0.06 30.54
CA LYS A 695 10.20 0.03 30.81
C LYS A 695 10.70 -1.35 31.25
N ALA A 696 9.87 -2.18 31.88
CA ALA A 696 10.30 -3.49 32.37
C ALA A 696 10.52 -4.49 31.22
N SER A 697 9.66 -4.47 30.21
CA SER A 697 9.81 -5.29 29.00
C SER A 697 10.69 -4.64 27.92
N GLY A 698 10.78 -3.30 27.90
CA GLY A 698 11.48 -2.54 26.85
C GLY A 698 10.69 -2.45 25.55
N PHE A 699 9.37 -2.58 25.62
CA PHE A 699 8.46 -2.52 24.48
C PHE A 699 7.23 -1.68 24.80
N TYR A 700 6.56 -1.24 23.74
CA TYR A 700 5.20 -0.76 23.83
C TYR A 700 4.21 -1.90 24.05
N ARG A 701 3.21 -1.66 24.90
CA ARG A 701 2.21 -2.66 25.30
C ARG A 701 0.87 -1.97 25.52
N GLY A 702 -0.24 -2.61 25.16
CA GLY A 702 -1.55 -2.11 25.52
C GLY A 702 -1.75 -2.10 27.04
N ARG A 703 -2.56 -1.13 27.49
CA ARG A 703 -2.95 -0.98 28.90
C ARG A 703 -4.44 -1.21 29.06
N SER A 704 -4.82 -1.80 30.19
CA SER A 704 -6.21 -1.95 30.58
C SER A 704 -6.85 -0.61 30.93
N THR A 705 -8.18 -0.60 31.05
CA THR A 705 -8.97 0.55 31.50
C THR A 705 -8.54 1.09 32.88
N ASN A 706 -7.91 0.26 33.72
CA ASN A 706 -7.38 0.65 35.03
C ASN A 706 -5.91 1.14 34.98
N GLY A 707 -5.28 1.19 33.80
CA GLY A 707 -3.89 1.61 33.64
C GLY A 707 -2.83 0.50 33.77
N ASP A 708 -3.24 -0.73 34.06
CA ASP A 708 -2.31 -1.85 34.23
C ASP A 708 -1.88 -2.46 32.88
N PHE A 709 -0.59 -2.83 32.78
CA PHE A 709 -0.09 -3.69 31.71
C PHE A 709 -0.44 -5.16 32.00
N PRO A 710 -0.70 -6.00 30.98
CA PRO A 710 -0.96 -7.44 31.17
C PRO A 710 0.16 -8.18 31.94
N GLU A 711 -0.13 -9.29 32.63
CA GLU A 711 0.91 -10.03 33.38
C GLU A 711 1.89 -10.79 32.46
N SER A 712 1.42 -11.32 31.33
CA SER A 712 2.22 -12.05 30.35
C SER A 712 2.45 -11.23 29.09
N PHE A 713 3.66 -11.31 28.54
CA PHE A 713 4.03 -10.62 27.30
C PHE A 713 5.15 -11.37 26.58
N ASP A 714 4.94 -11.62 25.29
CA ASP A 714 5.97 -12.07 24.36
C ASP A 714 5.98 -11.08 23.18
N PRO A 715 7.06 -10.33 22.96
CA PRO A 715 7.10 -9.30 21.92
C PRO A 715 7.00 -9.85 20.49
N ARG A 716 7.13 -11.17 20.32
CA ARG A 716 6.99 -11.85 19.03
C ARG A 716 5.53 -12.20 18.70
N SER A 717 4.63 -12.14 19.68
CA SER A 717 3.22 -12.47 19.46
C SER A 717 2.56 -11.42 18.58
N TRP A 718 1.97 -11.85 17.46
CA TRP A 718 1.25 -10.99 16.53
C TRP A 718 -0.20 -10.73 16.99
N GLY A 719 -0.74 -9.58 16.60
CA GLY A 719 -2.14 -9.24 16.86
C GLY A 719 -2.41 -8.73 18.29
N GLY A 720 -3.69 -8.60 18.63
CA GLY A 720 -4.13 -8.17 19.95
C GLY A 720 -4.11 -6.64 20.06
N ASP A 721 -3.03 -6.09 20.60
CA ASP A 721 -2.79 -4.63 20.64
C ASP A 721 -2.25 -4.09 19.30
N PHE A 722 -1.67 -4.97 18.48
CA PHE A 722 -0.94 -4.64 17.26
C PHE A 722 -1.72 -5.05 16.01
N THR A 723 -1.88 -4.14 15.04
CA THR A 723 -2.48 -4.44 13.73
C THR A 723 -1.41 -5.03 12.81
N GLU A 724 -1.66 -6.24 12.30
CA GLU A 724 -0.85 -6.96 11.29
C GLU A 724 0.65 -7.06 11.60
N THR A 725 1.00 -7.01 12.88
CA THR A 725 2.38 -7.15 13.32
C THR A 725 2.47 -7.49 14.80
N ASN A 726 3.65 -7.37 15.37
CA ASN A 726 3.98 -7.61 16.76
C ASN A 726 4.69 -6.40 17.41
N ALA A 727 5.07 -6.55 18.68
CA ALA A 727 5.69 -5.46 19.44
C ALA A 727 7.08 -5.06 18.91
N TRP A 728 7.77 -5.92 18.17
CA TRP A 728 9.08 -5.61 17.59
C TRP A 728 9.00 -4.55 16.50
N ASN A 729 8.03 -4.64 15.59
CA ASN A 729 7.83 -3.60 14.56
C ASN A 729 7.29 -2.30 15.17
N MET A 730 6.38 -2.42 16.14
CA MET A 730 5.79 -1.28 16.83
C MET A 730 6.76 -0.56 17.79
N ALA A 731 7.91 -1.17 18.11
CA ALA A 731 8.96 -0.58 18.96
C ALA A 731 9.49 0.76 18.45
N PHE A 732 9.29 1.07 17.16
CA PHE A 732 9.84 2.27 16.53
C PHE A 732 8.78 3.15 15.85
N HIS A 733 7.48 2.90 16.07
CA HIS A 733 6.38 3.58 15.38
C HIS A 733 6.05 4.96 15.98
N VAL A 734 7.08 5.77 16.22
CA VAL A 734 6.97 7.16 16.73
C VAL A 734 7.87 8.09 15.89
N PRO A 735 7.66 8.16 14.56
CA PRO A 735 8.56 8.88 13.67
C PRO A 735 8.54 10.41 13.89
N HIS A 736 7.51 10.96 14.53
CA HIS A 736 7.39 12.39 14.84
C HIS A 736 8.25 12.84 16.03
N ASP A 737 8.65 11.91 16.91
CA ASP A 737 9.48 12.22 18.06
C ASP A 737 10.59 11.17 18.30
N GLY A 738 11.46 11.02 17.30
CA GLY A 738 12.57 10.07 17.36
C GLY A 738 13.54 10.30 18.53
N GLN A 739 13.78 11.54 18.95
CA GLN A 739 14.57 11.82 20.15
C GLN A 739 13.83 11.41 21.44
N GLY A 740 12.53 11.68 21.56
CA GLY A 740 11.74 11.21 22.69
C GLY A 740 11.69 9.69 22.79
N LEU A 741 11.55 9.00 21.65
CA LEU A 741 11.69 7.53 21.55
C LEU A 741 13.08 7.07 21.99
N ALA A 742 14.15 7.73 21.53
CA ALA A 742 15.50 7.40 21.95
C ALA A 742 15.65 7.51 23.47
N ASN A 743 15.06 8.52 24.09
CA ASN A 743 15.11 8.73 25.53
C ASN A 743 14.42 7.60 26.30
N LEU A 744 13.31 7.03 25.81
CA LEU A 744 12.66 5.85 26.41
C LEU A 744 13.59 4.62 26.47
N TYR A 745 14.44 4.45 25.45
CA TYR A 745 15.42 3.36 25.41
C TYR A 745 16.70 3.64 26.22
N GLY A 746 16.96 4.90 26.57
CA GLY A 746 18.15 5.32 27.30
C GLY A 746 19.09 6.25 26.54
N GLY A 747 18.61 6.87 25.48
CA GLY A 747 19.32 7.77 24.58
C GLY A 747 19.65 7.11 23.25
N ARG A 748 20.19 7.90 22.32
CA ARG A 748 20.42 7.52 20.92
C ARG A 748 21.23 6.23 20.72
N LYS A 749 22.25 6.00 21.55
CA LYS A 749 23.04 4.75 21.51
C LYS A 749 22.21 3.52 21.86
N ALA A 750 21.26 3.66 22.79
CA ALA A 750 20.37 2.56 23.17
C ALA A 750 19.31 2.31 22.10
N LEU A 751 18.82 3.37 21.44
CA LEU A 751 17.97 3.22 20.24
C LEU A 751 18.69 2.45 19.13
N ALA A 752 19.93 2.81 18.81
CA ALA A 752 20.74 2.05 17.83
C ALA A 752 20.88 0.58 18.21
N LYS A 753 21.15 0.29 19.50
CA LYS A 753 21.25 -1.10 19.98
C LYS A 753 19.91 -1.84 19.85
N LYS A 754 18.79 -1.19 20.12
CA LYS A 754 17.47 -1.80 19.98
C LYS A 754 17.13 -2.11 18.51
N LEU A 755 17.53 -1.23 17.59
CA LEU A 755 17.43 -1.49 16.15
C LEU A 755 18.34 -2.66 15.73
N ASP A 756 19.58 -2.73 16.24
CA ASP A 756 20.48 -3.86 15.98
C ASP A 756 19.84 -5.17 16.47
N GLU A 757 19.31 -5.20 17.69
CA GLU A 757 18.56 -6.35 18.23
C GLU A 757 17.37 -6.74 17.35
N PHE A 758 16.66 -5.77 16.77
CA PHE A 758 15.53 -6.01 15.87
C PHE A 758 15.94 -6.67 14.54
N PHE A 759 17.06 -6.23 13.94
CA PHE A 759 17.59 -6.86 12.72
C PHE A 759 18.31 -8.20 12.98
N GLU A 760 18.68 -8.49 14.23
CA GLU A 760 19.33 -9.75 14.64
C GLU A 760 18.31 -10.82 15.10
N GLU A 761 17.22 -10.44 15.77
CA GLU A 761 16.20 -11.38 16.24
C GLU A 761 15.41 -11.95 15.06
N PRO A 762 15.38 -13.27 14.85
CA PRO A 762 14.75 -13.86 13.67
C PRO A 762 13.22 -13.90 13.76
N GLU A 763 12.50 -13.42 12.74
CA GLU A 763 11.10 -13.80 12.52
C GLU A 763 11.03 -15.25 12.03
N THR A 764 10.12 -16.03 12.63
CA THR A 764 9.99 -17.49 12.41
C THR A 764 8.61 -17.89 11.91
N ALA A 765 7.64 -16.97 11.87
CA ALA A 765 6.23 -17.21 11.61
C ALA A 765 5.58 -18.23 12.58
N LYS A 766 6.13 -18.39 13.80
CA LYS A 766 5.67 -19.37 14.80
C LYS A 766 4.83 -18.78 15.93
N PHE A 767 4.68 -17.45 15.97
CA PHE A 767 4.03 -16.74 17.08
C PHE A 767 2.76 -16.01 16.61
N PRO A 768 1.72 -16.76 16.17
CA PRO A 768 0.52 -16.15 15.59
C PRO A 768 -0.30 -15.32 16.58
N GLY A 769 0.03 -15.40 17.88
CA GLY A 769 -0.57 -14.61 18.94
C GLY A 769 -2.10 -14.67 18.91
N HIS A 770 -2.72 -13.51 18.65
CA HIS A 770 -4.17 -13.33 18.69
C HIS A 770 -4.90 -13.71 17.40
N TYR A 771 -4.19 -14.01 16.30
CA TYR A 771 -4.81 -14.40 15.02
C TYR A 771 -5.30 -15.86 15.00
N GLY A 772 -4.88 -16.69 15.96
CA GLY A 772 -5.29 -18.11 16.05
C GLY A 772 -4.67 -19.03 14.99
N GLY A 773 -3.87 -18.49 14.06
CA GLY A 773 -3.14 -19.19 13.01
C GLY A 773 -2.15 -18.27 12.30
N VAL A 774 -1.26 -18.85 11.49
CA VAL A 774 -0.29 -18.09 10.69
C VAL A 774 -1.03 -17.40 9.54
N ILE A 775 -0.91 -16.08 9.47
CA ILE A 775 -1.37 -15.25 8.33
C ILE A 775 -0.23 -15.07 7.33
N HIS A 776 -0.53 -14.57 6.13
CA HIS A 776 0.45 -14.52 5.04
C HIS A 776 1.63 -13.60 5.38
N GLU A 777 1.35 -12.46 6.03
CA GLU A 777 2.31 -11.43 6.43
C GLU A 777 3.40 -11.99 7.36
N MET A 778 3.06 -12.97 8.22
CA MET A 778 4.03 -13.64 9.09
C MET A 778 5.03 -14.47 8.28
N THR A 779 4.53 -15.17 7.26
CA THR A 779 5.35 -16.04 6.39
C THR A 779 6.24 -15.19 5.50
N GLU A 780 5.71 -14.10 4.97
CA GLU A 780 6.44 -13.12 4.16
C GLU A 780 7.52 -12.42 4.98
N ALA A 781 7.22 -11.94 6.20
CA ALA A 781 8.18 -11.31 7.08
C ALA A 781 9.37 -12.24 7.43
N ARG A 782 9.10 -13.53 7.66
CA ARG A 782 10.16 -14.55 7.80
C ARG A 782 11.03 -14.62 6.55
N ASP A 783 10.43 -14.63 5.37
CA ASP A 783 11.11 -14.79 4.08
C ASP A 783 11.78 -13.51 3.57
N VAL A 784 11.52 -12.35 4.20
CA VAL A 784 12.37 -11.15 4.06
C VAL A 784 13.79 -11.42 4.56
N ARG A 785 13.97 -12.25 5.59
CA ARG A 785 15.28 -12.65 6.15
C ARG A 785 16.15 -11.47 6.63
N MET A 786 15.54 -10.50 7.31
CA MET A 786 16.22 -9.34 7.92
C MET A 786 15.90 -9.21 9.41
N GLY A 787 15.88 -10.34 10.13
CA GLY A 787 15.45 -10.38 11.53
C GLY A 787 13.93 -10.20 11.65
N MET A 788 13.48 -9.30 12.53
CA MET A 788 12.08 -8.94 12.72
C MET A 788 11.57 -7.90 11.71
N TYR A 789 12.45 -7.42 10.82
CA TYR A 789 12.10 -6.47 9.77
C TYR A 789 11.27 -7.12 8.66
N GLY A 790 9.95 -7.03 8.82
CA GLY A 790 8.97 -7.50 7.84
C GLY A 790 8.64 -6.44 6.80
N HIS A 791 9.60 -6.11 5.90
CA HIS A 791 9.37 -5.17 4.79
C HIS A 791 8.19 -5.53 3.87
N SER A 792 7.60 -6.71 4.04
CA SER A 792 6.36 -7.12 3.39
C SER A 792 5.11 -6.37 3.89
N ASN A 793 5.18 -5.58 4.96
CA ASN A 793 4.04 -4.85 5.53
C ASN A 793 4.43 -3.43 6.02
N GLN A 794 3.48 -2.50 5.97
CA GLN A 794 3.62 -1.05 6.16
C GLN A 794 4.20 -0.59 7.50
N PRO A 795 3.88 -1.19 8.68
CA PRO A 795 4.45 -0.76 9.97
C PRO A 795 5.97 -0.83 10.00
N SER A 796 6.59 -1.62 9.11
CA SER A 796 8.05 -1.75 9.04
C SER A 796 8.71 -0.65 8.21
N HIS A 797 8.01 -0.02 7.26
CA HIS A 797 8.62 0.72 6.15
C HIS A 797 9.53 1.90 6.55
N HIS A 798 9.26 2.58 7.66
CA HIS A 798 10.10 3.67 8.16
C HIS A 798 11.26 3.21 9.05
N ILE A 799 11.25 1.97 9.56
CA ILE A 799 12.16 1.52 10.64
C ILE A 799 13.63 1.63 10.25
N VAL A 800 14.00 1.32 9.00
CA VAL A 800 15.40 1.43 8.52
C VAL A 800 15.94 2.87 8.60
N TYR A 801 15.06 3.87 8.53
CA TYR A 801 15.40 5.29 8.65
C TYR A 801 15.50 5.76 10.11
N MET A 802 15.07 4.96 11.09
CA MET A 802 15.15 5.34 12.51
C MET A 802 16.60 5.36 13.05
N TYR A 803 17.55 4.73 12.36
CA TYR A 803 18.99 4.91 12.66
C TYR A 803 19.46 6.36 12.46
N LEU A 804 18.76 7.17 11.66
CA LEU A 804 19.05 8.60 11.52
C LEU A 804 18.88 9.33 12.86
N TYR A 805 17.82 9.04 13.62
CA TYR A 805 17.65 9.58 14.98
C TYR A 805 18.72 9.08 15.96
N ALA A 806 19.27 7.89 15.72
CA ALA A 806 20.34 7.33 16.53
C ALA A 806 21.74 7.88 16.19
N GLY A 807 21.87 8.74 15.15
CA GLY A 807 23.13 9.29 14.68
C GLY A 807 24.03 8.26 13.97
N GLN A 808 23.43 7.22 13.38
CA GLN A 808 24.15 6.16 12.66
C GLN A 808 23.65 6.00 11.21
N PRO A 809 23.74 7.05 10.37
CA PRO A 809 23.15 7.03 9.03
C PRO A 809 23.71 5.95 8.10
N TRP A 810 24.95 5.51 8.31
CA TRP A 810 25.54 4.41 7.54
C TRP A 810 24.76 3.08 7.68
N LYS A 811 24.07 2.85 8.82
CA LYS A 811 23.21 1.68 8.98
C LYS A 811 21.89 1.80 8.22
N THR A 812 21.32 3.01 8.14
CA THR A 812 20.20 3.27 7.21
C THR A 812 20.62 2.98 5.78
N GLN A 813 21.79 3.47 5.37
CA GLN A 813 22.33 3.28 4.02
C GLN A 813 22.49 1.78 3.68
N GLU A 814 23.11 1.01 4.56
CA GLU A 814 23.26 -0.45 4.42
C GLU A 814 21.89 -1.14 4.25
N LYS A 815 20.94 -0.90 5.15
CA LYS A 815 19.64 -1.59 5.15
C LYS A 815 18.75 -1.20 3.98
N VAL A 816 18.70 0.08 3.61
CA VAL A 816 17.95 0.55 2.43
C VAL A 816 18.50 -0.09 1.16
N ARG A 817 19.83 -0.18 1.04
CA ARG A 817 20.47 -0.80 -0.14
C ARG A 817 20.25 -2.31 -0.20
N GLU A 818 20.28 -2.98 0.94
CA GLU A 818 19.91 -4.39 1.02
C GLU A 818 18.48 -4.61 0.48
N VAL A 819 17.50 -3.86 1.01
CA VAL A 819 16.08 -3.95 0.57
C VAL A 819 15.93 -3.76 -0.93
N LEU A 820 16.44 -2.65 -1.48
CA LEU A 820 16.31 -2.31 -2.90
C LEU A 820 16.96 -3.35 -3.82
N SER A 821 18.05 -3.97 -3.37
CA SER A 821 18.80 -4.96 -4.16
C SER A 821 18.12 -6.32 -4.28
N ARG A 822 17.21 -6.70 -3.37
CA ARG A 822 16.71 -8.09 -3.32
C ARG A 822 15.24 -8.32 -2.99
N LEU A 823 14.48 -7.30 -2.57
CA LEU A 823 13.08 -7.51 -2.20
C LEU A 823 12.10 -7.25 -3.36
N TYR A 824 12.50 -6.49 -4.38
CA TYR A 824 11.68 -6.13 -5.54
C TYR A 824 11.99 -6.96 -6.80
N LEU A 825 12.07 -8.29 -6.64
CA LEU A 825 12.53 -9.23 -7.69
C LEU A 825 11.41 -10.13 -8.22
N GLY A 826 11.61 -10.66 -9.44
CA GLY A 826 10.76 -11.68 -10.07
C GLY A 826 9.64 -11.13 -10.96
N SER A 827 9.78 -9.89 -11.45
CA SER A 827 8.85 -9.26 -12.39
C SER A 827 8.58 -10.11 -13.64
N GLU A 828 9.55 -10.91 -14.07
CA GLU A 828 9.52 -11.79 -15.24
C GLU A 828 8.50 -12.93 -15.12
N ILE A 829 8.12 -13.27 -13.89
CA ILE A 829 7.30 -14.45 -13.56
C ILE A 829 6.08 -14.09 -12.69
N GLY A 830 5.60 -12.86 -12.85
CA GLY A 830 4.42 -12.34 -12.17
C GLY A 830 4.61 -12.05 -10.67
N GLN A 831 5.83 -12.14 -10.14
CA GLN A 831 6.14 -11.72 -8.76
C GLN A 831 6.45 -10.21 -8.73
N GLY A 832 7.41 -9.75 -7.92
CA GLY A 832 7.92 -8.38 -7.97
C GLY A 832 7.90 -7.64 -6.64
N TYR A 833 7.15 -8.10 -5.64
CA TYR A 833 7.07 -7.48 -4.32
C TYR A 833 7.30 -8.52 -3.19
N PRO A 834 7.81 -8.10 -2.01
CA PRO A 834 7.97 -8.96 -0.84
C PRO A 834 6.68 -9.28 -0.09
N GLY A 835 5.61 -8.50 -0.29
CA GLY A 835 4.28 -8.64 0.33
C GLY A 835 3.25 -7.90 -0.51
N ASP A 836 2.16 -7.44 0.10
CA ASP A 836 1.11 -6.68 -0.59
C ASP A 836 1.59 -5.32 -1.12
N GLU A 837 1.06 -4.90 -2.27
CA GLU A 837 1.48 -3.63 -2.91
C GLU A 837 0.80 -2.40 -2.29
N ASP A 838 -0.44 -2.60 -1.82
CA ASP A 838 -1.30 -1.64 -1.10
C ASP A 838 -1.41 -0.26 -1.72
N ASN A 839 -2.03 -0.24 -2.91
CA ASN A 839 -2.53 0.95 -3.57
C ASN A 839 -1.45 2.02 -3.82
N GLY A 840 -0.24 1.58 -4.19
CA GLY A 840 0.88 2.46 -4.47
C GLY A 840 1.84 2.70 -3.31
N GLU A 841 1.54 2.23 -2.09
CA GLU A 841 2.37 2.51 -0.91
C GLU A 841 3.75 1.87 -1.04
N MET A 842 3.82 0.57 -1.32
CA MET A 842 5.10 -0.14 -1.43
C MET A 842 5.85 0.28 -2.70
N SER A 843 5.12 0.58 -3.78
CA SER A 843 5.67 1.17 -5.00
C SER A 843 6.33 2.52 -4.73
N ALA A 844 5.66 3.42 -4.01
CA ALA A 844 6.21 4.74 -3.67
C ALA A 844 7.38 4.63 -2.70
N TRP A 845 7.38 3.66 -1.78
CA TRP A 845 8.53 3.37 -0.91
C TRP A 845 9.78 3.09 -1.74
N GLN A 846 9.66 2.20 -2.74
CA GLN A 846 10.77 1.83 -3.62
C GLN A 846 11.28 3.03 -4.41
N LEU A 847 10.38 3.84 -4.98
CA LEU A 847 10.73 5.03 -5.77
C LEU A 847 11.47 6.09 -4.93
N PHE A 848 10.94 6.42 -3.74
CA PHE A 848 11.59 7.35 -2.82
C PHE A 848 12.97 6.85 -2.42
N SER A 849 13.04 5.60 -1.97
CA SER A 849 14.27 5.01 -1.44
C SER A 849 15.34 4.88 -2.52
N ALA A 850 14.96 4.55 -3.76
CA ALA A 850 15.87 4.52 -4.91
C ALA A 850 16.44 5.90 -5.27
N ALA A 851 15.68 6.98 -5.05
CA ALA A 851 16.15 8.36 -5.12
C ALA A 851 17.06 8.75 -3.95
N GLY A 852 17.21 7.90 -2.94
CA GLY A 852 17.93 8.17 -1.70
C GLY A 852 17.16 9.05 -0.72
N LEU A 853 15.84 9.15 -0.86
CA LEU A 853 14.95 9.99 -0.04
C LEU A 853 13.87 9.14 0.65
N TYR A 854 13.26 9.65 1.73
CA TYR A 854 12.08 9.03 2.34
C TYR A 854 11.28 10.03 3.19
N PRO A 855 9.93 10.07 3.09
CA PRO A 855 9.08 10.92 3.93
C PRO A 855 8.95 10.38 5.37
N LEU A 856 10.04 10.42 6.14
CA LEU A 856 10.10 9.83 7.49
C LEU A 856 9.09 10.43 8.47
N GLN A 857 8.99 11.76 8.51
CA GLN A 857 8.18 12.49 9.48
C GLN A 857 7.06 13.24 8.77
N MET A 858 5.96 12.54 8.51
CA MET A 858 4.76 13.14 7.94
C MET A 858 4.13 14.16 8.89
N GLY A 859 3.64 15.28 8.35
CA GLY A 859 3.24 16.46 9.13
C GLY A 859 4.40 17.46 9.32
N ARG A 860 5.56 17.18 8.73
CA ARG A 860 6.69 18.10 8.61
C ARG A 860 7.22 18.03 7.17
N PRO A 861 7.38 19.17 6.47
CA PRO A 861 7.67 19.18 5.04
C PRO A 861 9.15 18.90 4.73
N ASP A 862 9.72 17.81 5.24
CA ASP A 862 11.10 17.36 5.07
C ASP A 862 11.16 15.90 4.56
N TYR A 863 12.24 15.53 3.88
CA TYR A 863 12.52 14.15 3.46
C TYR A 863 13.85 13.68 4.04
N ALA A 864 13.86 12.52 4.71
CA ALA A 864 15.06 11.86 5.18
C ALA A 864 15.95 11.39 4.02
N ILE A 865 17.26 11.46 4.20
CA ILE A 865 18.26 10.92 3.27
C ILE A 865 18.59 9.48 3.67
N GLY A 866 18.38 8.55 2.75
CA GLY A 866 18.80 7.16 2.86
C GLY A 866 20.11 6.92 2.11
N ALA A 867 20.05 6.08 1.07
CA ALA A 867 21.14 5.88 0.11
C ALA A 867 20.55 5.73 -1.30
N PRO A 868 21.05 6.46 -2.31
CA PRO A 868 20.57 6.33 -3.68
C PRO A 868 20.93 4.95 -4.26
N TYR A 869 20.10 4.48 -5.20
CA TYR A 869 20.31 3.20 -5.88
C TYR A 869 21.00 3.36 -7.25
N PHE A 870 20.64 4.41 -7.98
CA PHE A 870 21.11 4.66 -9.35
C PHE A 870 22.23 5.71 -9.41
N GLU A 871 23.09 5.61 -10.43
CA GLU A 871 24.14 6.62 -10.67
C GLU A 871 23.55 8.01 -10.92
N GLU A 872 22.40 8.07 -11.58
CA GLU A 872 21.65 9.29 -11.83
C GLU A 872 20.15 8.99 -11.87
N MET A 873 19.34 9.82 -11.22
CA MET A 873 17.89 9.82 -11.33
C MET A 873 17.41 11.26 -11.49
N ASN A 874 16.67 11.51 -12.57
CA ASN A 874 16.11 12.81 -12.90
C ASN A 874 14.59 12.76 -12.69
N ILE A 875 14.09 13.58 -11.76
CA ILE A 875 12.68 13.69 -11.41
C ILE A 875 12.16 15.01 -11.96
N GLN A 876 11.24 14.95 -12.92
CA GLN A 876 10.54 16.11 -13.47
C GLN A 876 9.41 16.51 -12.52
N LEU A 877 9.39 17.78 -12.15
CA LEU A 877 8.39 18.35 -11.25
C LEU A 877 7.32 19.08 -12.05
N GLU A 878 6.09 19.14 -11.54
CA GLU A 878 4.98 19.84 -12.20
C GLU A 878 5.27 21.33 -12.44
N SER A 879 6.17 21.93 -11.64
CA SER A 879 6.65 23.30 -11.83
C SER A 879 7.44 23.52 -13.14
N GLY A 880 7.87 22.44 -13.81
CA GLY A 880 8.77 22.46 -14.98
C GLY A 880 10.25 22.42 -14.62
N GLU A 881 10.59 22.43 -13.33
CA GLU A 881 11.94 22.25 -12.82
C GLU A 881 12.31 20.76 -12.73
N THR A 882 13.59 20.45 -12.58
CA THR A 882 14.07 19.07 -12.41
C THR A 882 14.80 18.91 -11.08
N LEU A 883 14.41 17.90 -10.30
CA LEU A 883 15.21 17.37 -9.20
C LEU A 883 16.17 16.31 -9.75
N VAL A 884 17.47 16.58 -9.63
CA VAL A 884 18.55 15.73 -10.16
C VAL A 884 19.29 15.08 -9.00
N ILE A 885 19.21 13.75 -8.93
CA ILE A 885 19.96 12.93 -7.98
C ILE A 885 21.17 12.34 -8.69
N LYS A 886 22.37 12.52 -8.14
CA LYS A 886 23.64 12.02 -8.71
C LYS A 886 24.42 11.24 -7.66
N ALA A 887 24.79 10.01 -7.98
CA ALA A 887 25.61 9.14 -7.15
C ALA A 887 26.61 8.37 -8.02
N PRO A 888 27.57 9.05 -8.67
CA PRO A 888 28.49 8.40 -9.60
C PRO A 888 29.29 7.28 -8.92
N GLY A 889 29.35 6.10 -9.55
CA GLY A 889 30.06 4.95 -9.00
C GLY A 889 29.34 4.23 -7.85
N VAL A 890 28.07 4.57 -7.58
CA VAL A 890 27.22 3.81 -6.67
C VAL A 890 27.11 2.36 -7.13
N SER A 891 27.22 1.42 -6.20
CA SER A 891 27.11 -0.02 -6.48
C SER A 891 26.73 -0.76 -5.21
N ASN A 892 26.62 -2.08 -5.26
CA ASN A 892 26.44 -2.91 -4.05
C ASN A 892 27.68 -2.87 -3.13
N GLU A 893 28.86 -2.52 -3.67
CA GLU A 893 30.07 -2.28 -2.89
C GLU A 893 30.11 -0.83 -2.37
N ASN A 894 29.89 0.16 -3.25
CA ASN A 894 29.88 1.58 -2.89
C ASN A 894 28.48 2.01 -2.44
N CYS A 895 28.06 1.57 -1.25
CA CYS A 895 26.74 1.84 -0.69
C CYS A 895 26.71 2.93 0.40
N TYR A 896 27.87 3.41 0.87
CA TYR A 896 27.96 4.39 1.96
C TYR A 896 28.24 5.80 1.47
N ILE A 897 27.49 6.77 1.99
CA ILE A 897 27.67 8.19 1.70
C ILE A 897 28.92 8.70 2.42
N GLN A 898 29.86 9.27 1.65
CA GLN A 898 31.08 9.94 2.12
C GLN A 898 30.87 11.45 2.30
N GLY A 899 29.92 12.02 1.57
CA GLY A 899 29.48 13.40 1.69
C GLY A 899 28.34 13.70 0.72
N VAL A 900 27.57 14.74 1.02
CA VAL A 900 26.47 15.22 0.18
C VAL A 900 26.70 16.66 -0.22
N LYS A 901 26.34 17.01 -1.45
CA LYS A 901 26.17 18.40 -1.87
C LYS A 901 24.74 18.65 -2.31
N LEU A 902 24.17 19.76 -1.86
CA LEU A 902 22.90 20.29 -2.33
C LEU A 902 23.17 21.56 -3.13
N ASN A 903 22.82 21.56 -4.41
CA ASN A 903 23.09 22.64 -5.36
C ASN A 903 24.58 23.08 -5.34
N GLY A 904 25.47 22.09 -5.30
CA GLY A 904 26.92 22.27 -5.29
C GLY A 904 27.53 22.71 -3.95
N GLN A 905 26.72 22.95 -2.91
CA GLN A 905 27.20 23.31 -1.57
C GLN A 905 27.23 22.08 -0.65
N PRO A 906 28.26 21.92 0.22
CA PRO A 906 28.28 20.85 1.21
C PRO A 906 27.00 20.82 2.06
N TYR A 907 26.45 19.63 2.26
CA TYR A 907 25.23 19.41 3.01
C TYR A 907 25.44 18.30 4.04
N GLU A 908 25.36 18.65 5.32
CA GLU A 908 25.71 17.74 6.42
C GLU A 908 24.48 17.19 7.15
N ARG A 909 23.27 17.64 6.80
CA ARG A 909 22.02 17.19 7.45
C ARG A 909 21.48 15.92 6.79
N THR A 910 20.79 15.10 7.57
CA THR A 910 20.18 13.83 7.12
C THR A 910 18.74 13.98 6.64
N VAL A 911 18.23 15.21 6.57
CA VAL A 911 16.90 15.54 6.02
C VAL A 911 17.02 16.70 5.04
N VAL A 912 16.18 16.76 4.01
CA VAL A 912 16.11 17.86 3.03
C VAL A 912 14.70 18.45 3.01
N PRO A 913 14.54 19.78 3.15
CA PRO A 913 13.23 20.42 3.07
C PRO A 913 12.55 20.26 1.70
N HIS A 914 11.26 19.94 1.70
CA HIS A 914 10.42 19.80 0.50
C HIS A 914 10.52 21.02 -0.40
N LYS A 915 10.47 22.24 0.15
CA LYS A 915 10.56 23.48 -0.62
C LYS A 915 11.83 23.59 -1.48
N LEU A 916 12.93 22.96 -1.06
CA LEU A 916 14.18 22.96 -1.85
C LEU A 916 14.08 21.95 -2.99
N LEU A 917 13.47 20.79 -2.75
CA LEU A 917 13.24 19.78 -3.77
C LEU A 917 12.25 20.27 -4.82
N ALA A 918 11.09 20.80 -4.39
CA ALA A 918 10.00 21.28 -5.25
C ALA A 918 10.41 22.47 -6.15
N ALA A 919 11.45 23.22 -5.77
CA ALA A 919 12.00 24.31 -6.55
C ALA A 919 13.02 23.87 -7.62
N GLY A 920 13.26 22.57 -7.77
CA GLY A 920 14.38 22.04 -8.56
C GLY A 920 15.69 22.11 -7.78
N ALA A 921 16.32 20.95 -7.60
CA ALA A 921 17.60 20.85 -6.91
C ALA A 921 18.50 19.81 -7.56
N THR A 922 19.81 19.93 -7.33
CA THR A 922 20.75 18.84 -7.58
C THR A 922 21.30 18.35 -6.26
N ILE A 923 21.11 17.05 -5.97
CA ILE A 923 21.72 16.36 -4.83
C ILE A 923 22.81 15.45 -5.37
N GLU A 924 24.05 15.72 -4.98
CA GLU A 924 25.22 14.91 -5.35
C GLU A 924 25.69 14.13 -4.12
N PHE A 925 25.70 12.81 -4.24
CA PHE A 925 26.18 11.86 -3.26
C PHE A 925 27.57 11.37 -3.66
N ASP A 926 28.56 11.60 -2.80
CA ASP A 926 29.86 10.95 -2.90
C ASP A 926 29.75 9.57 -2.23
N MET A 927 29.94 8.49 -2.99
CA MET A 927 29.71 7.12 -2.53
C MET A 927 31.04 6.40 -2.28
N GLY A 928 31.09 5.55 -1.27
CA GLY A 928 32.27 4.77 -0.92
C GLY A 928 31.93 3.41 -0.30
N PRO A 929 32.92 2.53 -0.18
CA PRO A 929 32.73 1.15 0.26
C PRO A 929 32.69 0.96 1.78
N GLU A 930 33.03 2.00 2.55
CA GLU A 930 33.10 1.95 4.02
C GLU A 930 32.26 3.08 4.65
N PRO A 931 31.66 2.86 5.83
CA PRO A 931 30.96 3.90 6.58
C PRO A 931 31.80 5.18 6.80
N SER A 932 31.14 6.34 6.69
CA SER A 932 31.75 7.66 6.96
C SER A 932 31.15 8.33 8.21
N LEU A 933 31.65 9.51 8.56
CA LEU A 933 31.12 10.35 9.64
C LEU A 933 30.05 11.35 9.18
N TRP A 934 29.66 11.35 7.90
CA TRP A 934 28.62 12.22 7.38
C TRP A 934 27.30 12.00 8.11
N GLY A 935 26.60 13.09 8.47
CA GLY A 935 25.27 13.02 9.09
C GLY A 935 25.24 12.54 10.55
N THR A 936 26.37 12.47 11.24
CA THR A 936 26.45 11.91 12.62
C THR A 936 26.32 12.94 13.74
N ALA A 937 26.44 14.23 13.40
CA ALA A 937 26.35 15.33 14.36
C ALA A 937 24.90 15.53 14.84
N VAL A 938 24.72 16.11 16.03
CA VAL A 938 23.38 16.29 16.64
C VAL A 938 22.50 17.20 15.78
N GLU A 939 23.09 18.26 15.22
CA GLU A 939 22.47 19.21 14.31
C GLU A 939 22.12 18.62 12.92
N ALA A 940 22.71 17.46 12.60
CA ALA A 940 22.46 16.75 11.35
C ALA A 940 21.25 15.81 11.42
N LEU A 941 20.81 15.45 12.62
CA LEU A 941 19.70 14.50 12.81
C LEU A 941 18.37 15.07 12.30
N PRO A 942 17.38 14.22 12.00
CA PRO A 942 16.03 14.68 11.76
C PRO A 942 15.51 15.41 13.00
N THR A 943 14.64 16.40 12.81
CA THR A 943 14.07 17.12 13.95
C THR A 943 13.07 16.23 14.67
N SER A 944 12.92 16.42 15.97
CA SER A 944 11.94 15.73 16.81
C SER A 944 11.17 16.76 17.61
N GLN A 945 10.00 16.37 18.11
CA GLN A 945 9.26 17.22 19.04
C GLN A 945 10.04 17.42 20.35
N THR A 946 10.67 16.36 20.86
CA THR A 946 11.69 16.47 21.89
C THR A 946 12.97 17.07 21.33
N ASP A 947 13.53 18.09 21.97
CA ASP A 947 14.78 18.71 21.54
C ASP A 947 15.93 17.68 21.51
N SER A 948 16.60 17.57 20.35
CA SER A 948 17.79 16.75 20.12
C SER A 948 18.97 16.98 21.08
N SER A 949 19.01 18.12 21.80
CA SER A 949 19.99 18.37 22.86
C SER A 949 19.72 17.54 24.13
N ASN A 950 18.48 17.07 24.31
CA ASN A 950 18.01 16.35 25.48
C ASN A 950 18.12 14.84 25.27
N ASP A 951 19.34 14.29 25.37
CA ASP A 951 19.61 12.86 25.16
C ASP A 951 19.67 12.10 26.49
N GLY A 952 18.89 11.01 26.61
CA GLY A 952 18.91 10.06 27.73
C GLY A 952 17.67 10.08 28.63
N LEU A 953 17.61 9.14 29.58
CA LEU A 953 16.42 8.84 30.42
C LEU A 953 15.93 10.01 31.29
N ALA A 954 16.77 11.01 31.58
CA ALA A 954 16.38 12.15 32.40
C ALA A 954 15.46 13.14 31.65
N TYR A 955 15.29 12.95 30.35
CA TYR A 955 14.58 13.87 29.46
C TYR A 955 13.52 13.15 28.62
N VAL A 956 12.86 12.15 29.19
CA VAL A 956 11.68 11.54 28.58
C VAL A 956 10.54 12.58 28.55
N PRO A 957 9.76 12.68 27.46
CA PRO A 957 8.62 13.58 27.40
C PRO A 957 7.66 13.41 28.57
N THR A 958 7.20 14.53 29.12
CA THR A 958 6.21 14.61 30.19
C THR A 958 5.04 15.46 29.69
N PRO A 959 4.11 14.87 28.91
CA PRO A 959 2.94 15.60 28.44
C PRO A 959 2.14 16.15 29.63
N LEU A 960 1.45 17.26 29.40
CA LEU A 960 0.38 17.74 30.29
C LEU A 960 -0.65 16.62 30.45
N TYR A 961 -1.12 16.44 31.67
CA TYR A 961 -2.16 15.49 32.02
C TYR A 961 -3.25 16.20 32.81
N ASP A 962 -4.44 15.59 32.91
CA ASP A 962 -5.48 16.12 33.75
C ASP A 962 -5.08 15.99 35.22
N VAL A 963 -4.84 17.14 35.87
CA VAL A 963 -4.45 17.17 37.29
C VAL A 963 -5.57 16.67 38.21
N THR A 964 -6.76 16.36 37.65
CA THR A 964 -7.92 15.74 38.29
C THR A 964 -8.10 14.25 37.99
N ASP A 965 -7.13 13.56 37.36
CA ASP A 965 -7.16 12.10 37.17
C ASP A 965 -7.14 11.31 38.50
N ASP A 966 -6.51 11.88 39.54
CA ASP A 966 -6.44 11.27 40.87
C ASP A 966 -7.49 11.90 41.79
N ALA A 967 -8.65 11.25 41.90
CA ALA A 967 -9.76 11.66 42.77
C ALA A 967 -9.38 11.82 44.25
N GLN A 968 -8.21 11.34 44.70
CA GLN A 968 -7.73 11.58 46.06
C GLN A 968 -7.06 12.95 46.23
N ARG A 969 -6.61 13.57 45.14
CA ARG A 969 -5.87 14.84 45.13
C ARG A 969 -6.75 16.08 45.08
N PHE A 970 -8.04 15.95 44.81
CA PHE A 970 -8.93 17.11 44.77
C PHE A 970 -10.30 16.79 45.38
N GLU A 971 -11.10 17.84 45.52
CA GLU A 971 -12.53 17.79 45.78
C GLU A 971 -13.22 18.71 44.78
N LEU A 972 -14.20 18.18 44.04
CA LEU A 972 -15.04 18.94 43.13
C LEU A 972 -16.41 19.16 43.75
N VAL A 973 -16.78 20.43 43.93
CA VAL A 973 -18.11 20.85 44.35
C VAL A 973 -18.81 21.52 43.18
N CYS A 974 -20.00 21.02 42.85
CA CYS A 974 -20.86 21.58 41.81
C CYS A 974 -22.13 22.16 42.44
N ASP A 975 -22.65 23.24 41.88
CA ASP A 975 -23.99 23.73 42.20
C ASP A 975 -25.09 22.97 41.44
N GLY A 976 -26.35 23.41 41.59
CA GLY A 976 -27.43 22.98 40.68
C GLY A 976 -27.83 21.51 40.74
N GLY A 977 -27.37 20.70 41.69
CA GLY A 977 -27.72 19.27 41.79
C GLY A 977 -27.03 18.37 40.76
N ALA A 978 -25.95 18.86 40.16
CA ALA A 978 -25.12 18.16 39.19
C ALA A 978 -24.42 16.93 39.79
N ASP A 979 -24.16 15.93 38.96
CA ASP A 979 -23.30 14.80 39.31
C ASP A 979 -21.84 15.20 39.07
N ALA A 980 -21.12 15.50 40.15
CA ALA A 980 -19.71 15.89 40.07
C ALA A 980 -18.82 14.76 39.53
N GLN A 981 -19.18 13.49 39.77
CA GLN A 981 -18.36 12.36 39.32
C GLN A 981 -18.38 12.24 37.81
N ALA A 982 -19.54 12.47 37.18
CA ALA A 982 -19.68 12.42 35.73
C ALA A 982 -18.77 13.41 34.99
N LEU A 983 -18.29 14.48 35.64
CA LEU A 983 -17.45 15.50 35.02
C LEU A 983 -15.95 15.15 35.01
N THR A 984 -15.55 14.07 35.70
CA THR A 984 -14.15 13.66 35.90
C THR A 984 -14.03 12.12 35.91
N ASP A 985 -14.86 11.39 35.16
CA ASP A 985 -14.88 9.91 35.12
C ASP A 985 -14.19 9.31 33.88
N ASP A 986 -13.42 10.13 33.14
CA ASP A 986 -12.71 9.77 31.91
C ASP A 986 -13.60 9.21 30.80
N THR A 987 -14.85 9.68 30.70
CA THR A 987 -15.69 9.31 29.57
C THR A 987 -16.57 10.43 29.06
N SER A 988 -16.71 10.46 27.74
CA SER A 988 -17.67 11.34 27.06
C SER A 988 -19.07 10.74 27.00
N THR A 989 -19.30 9.56 27.62
CA THR A 989 -20.59 8.84 27.56
C THR A 989 -21.54 9.23 28.70
N THR A 990 -21.01 9.70 29.83
CA THR A 990 -21.78 10.23 30.96
C THR A 990 -21.96 11.74 30.79
N VAL A 991 -23.00 12.28 31.44
CA VAL A 991 -23.35 13.70 31.34
C VAL A 991 -23.82 14.19 32.70
N SER A 992 -23.27 15.33 33.12
CA SER A 992 -23.75 16.07 34.28
C SER A 992 -24.67 17.21 33.85
N THR A 993 -25.80 17.37 34.54
CA THR A 993 -26.81 18.39 34.23
C THR A 993 -27.04 19.29 35.44
N PHE A 994 -26.97 20.60 35.21
CA PHE A 994 -27.14 21.64 36.22
C PHE A 994 -28.56 22.21 36.15
N ASN A 995 -29.19 22.41 37.32
CA ASN A 995 -30.49 23.05 37.40
C ASN A 995 -30.39 24.56 37.09
N GLY A 996 -30.66 24.94 35.85
CA GLY A 996 -30.70 26.32 35.38
C GLY A 996 -29.70 26.60 34.25
N THR A 997 -29.67 27.85 33.79
CA THR A 997 -28.85 28.30 32.64
C THR A 997 -27.39 28.63 33.01
N THR A 998 -27.04 28.50 34.29
CA THR A 998 -25.71 28.81 34.85
C THR A 998 -25.22 27.61 35.64
N ALA A 999 -23.90 27.44 35.72
CA ALA A 999 -23.26 26.36 36.46
C ALA A 999 -21.99 26.86 37.15
N THR A 1000 -21.74 26.42 38.37
CA THR A 1000 -20.48 26.68 39.10
C THR A 1000 -19.83 25.36 39.49
N LEU A 1001 -18.59 25.17 39.05
CA LEU A 1001 -17.75 24.02 39.36
C LEU A 1001 -16.52 24.54 40.09
N GLU A 1002 -16.25 24.03 41.29
CA GLU A 1002 -15.11 24.45 42.12
C GLU A 1002 -14.26 23.24 42.52
N TRP A 1003 -13.00 23.22 42.08
CA TRP A 1003 -11.99 22.24 42.44
C TRP A 1003 -11.13 22.77 43.58
N THR A 1004 -10.98 21.98 44.64
CA THR A 1004 -10.04 22.23 45.73
C THR A 1004 -8.96 21.15 45.73
N PHE A 1005 -7.74 21.52 45.40
CA PHE A 1005 -6.59 20.62 45.37
C PHE A 1005 -5.99 20.44 46.76
N ARG A 1006 -5.61 19.20 47.08
CA ARG A 1006 -5.13 18.75 48.38
C ARG A 1006 -3.61 18.55 48.30
N ASN A 1007 -2.91 18.98 49.35
CA ASN A 1007 -1.48 18.78 49.59
C ASN A 1007 -0.52 19.55 48.65
N GLU A 1008 -0.80 19.64 47.36
CA GLU A 1008 0.04 20.30 46.34
C GLU A 1008 -0.83 21.16 45.40
N GLN A 1009 -0.26 22.26 44.90
CA GLN A 1009 -0.95 23.19 43.99
C GLN A 1009 -0.56 22.85 42.54
N PRO A 1010 -1.50 22.44 41.68
CA PRO A 1010 -1.18 22.20 40.29
C PRO A 1010 -0.98 23.53 39.56
N THR A 1011 -0.03 23.51 38.62
CA THR A 1011 0.10 24.53 37.58
C THR A 1011 -0.69 24.09 36.36
N VAL A 1012 -1.78 24.79 36.05
CA VAL A 1012 -2.65 24.53 34.91
C VAL A 1012 -2.25 25.44 33.75
N GLU A 1013 -2.12 24.87 32.56
CA GLU A 1013 -1.80 25.62 31.33
C GLU A 1013 -3.02 25.75 30.42
N MET A 1014 -3.92 24.78 30.44
CA MET A 1014 -5.11 24.77 29.61
C MET A 1014 -6.21 23.90 30.23
N TYR A 1015 -7.43 23.97 29.71
CA TYR A 1015 -8.55 23.13 30.12
C TYR A 1015 -9.35 22.64 28.92
N THR A 1016 -10.12 21.59 29.09
CA THR A 1016 -11.06 21.10 28.07
C THR A 1016 -12.49 21.19 28.59
N ILE A 1017 -13.45 21.40 27.69
CA ILE A 1017 -14.88 21.20 27.97
C ILE A 1017 -15.41 20.20 26.95
N THR A 1018 -16.00 19.11 27.43
CA THR A 1018 -16.70 18.13 26.60
C THR A 1018 -18.20 18.34 26.67
N THR A 1019 -18.83 18.54 25.53
CA THR A 1019 -20.27 18.82 25.46
C THR A 1019 -21.16 17.60 25.70
N GLY A 1020 -22.39 17.85 26.16
CA GLY A 1020 -23.44 16.84 26.22
C GLY A 1020 -24.11 16.58 24.85
N PRO A 1021 -25.17 15.75 24.82
CA PRO A 1021 -25.88 15.38 23.60
C PRO A 1021 -26.80 16.48 23.05
N ARG A 1022 -27.04 17.57 23.79
CA ARG A 1022 -28.00 18.62 23.44
C ARG A 1022 -27.31 19.96 23.27
N GLU A 1023 -27.46 20.55 22.09
CA GLU A 1023 -26.81 21.80 21.71
C GLU A 1023 -27.30 23.00 22.55
N GLU A 1024 -28.59 23.04 22.88
CA GLU A 1024 -29.19 24.13 23.65
C GLU A 1024 -28.71 24.20 25.11
N GLU A 1025 -28.17 23.09 25.64
CA GLU A 1025 -27.68 22.97 27.02
C GLU A 1025 -26.18 23.27 27.14
N ASP A 1026 -25.47 23.49 26.03
CA ASP A 1026 -24.03 23.74 26.05
C ASP A 1026 -23.68 25.05 26.78
N PRO A 1027 -22.54 25.11 27.49
CA PRO A 1027 -22.01 26.38 27.99
C PRO A 1027 -21.66 27.30 26.82
N LYS A 1028 -22.07 28.57 26.90
CA LYS A 1028 -21.83 29.58 25.85
C LYS A 1028 -20.87 30.68 26.31
N SER A 1029 -20.96 31.07 27.58
CA SER A 1029 -20.09 32.08 28.18
C SER A 1029 -19.72 31.63 29.60
N TRP A 1030 -18.46 31.81 30.01
CA TRP A 1030 -17.98 31.42 31.33
C TRP A 1030 -16.76 32.21 31.79
N ILE A 1031 -16.49 32.14 33.09
CA ILE A 1031 -15.33 32.75 33.75
C ILE A 1031 -14.52 31.63 34.42
N VAL A 1032 -13.21 31.63 34.19
CA VAL A 1032 -12.25 30.76 34.90
C VAL A 1032 -11.53 31.60 35.95
N GLU A 1033 -11.54 31.13 37.19
CA GLU A 1033 -10.99 31.83 38.35
C GLU A 1033 -10.04 30.92 39.15
N GLY A 1034 -9.01 31.51 39.75
CA GLY A 1034 -8.05 30.83 40.62
C GLY A 1034 -8.02 31.45 42.01
N SER A 1035 -7.78 30.64 43.04
CA SER A 1035 -7.58 31.12 44.40
C SER A 1035 -6.55 30.30 45.17
N SER A 1036 -5.71 30.98 45.95
CA SER A 1036 -4.75 30.30 46.84
C SER A 1036 -5.37 29.90 48.19
N ASP A 1037 -6.47 30.54 48.59
CA ASP A 1037 -7.10 30.41 49.91
C ASP A 1037 -8.60 30.05 49.89
N GLY A 1038 -9.23 29.99 48.71
CA GLY A 1038 -10.65 29.71 48.52
C GLY A 1038 -11.57 30.90 48.81
N GLU A 1039 -11.03 32.03 49.29
CA GLU A 1039 -11.78 33.22 49.66
C GLU A 1039 -11.57 34.36 48.64
N ASN A 1040 -10.33 34.58 48.21
CA ASN A 1040 -9.93 35.62 47.27
C ASN A 1040 -9.71 35.00 45.89
N TRP A 1041 -10.55 35.37 44.93
CA TRP A 1041 -10.56 34.79 43.58
C TRP A 1041 -10.03 35.78 42.54
N ASP A 1042 -9.00 35.36 41.82
CA ASP A 1042 -8.47 36.05 40.66
C ASP A 1042 -9.17 35.54 39.39
N VAL A 1043 -9.63 36.44 38.53
CA VAL A 1043 -10.12 36.07 37.19
C VAL A 1043 -8.90 35.74 36.33
N ILE A 1044 -8.79 34.47 35.91
CA ILE A 1044 -7.74 33.99 35.02
C ILE A 1044 -8.14 34.27 33.57
N GLU A 1045 -9.40 33.98 33.22
CA GLU A 1045 -9.93 34.12 31.86
C GLU A 1045 -11.44 34.33 31.86
N GLU A 1046 -11.94 35.04 30.82
CA GLU A 1046 -13.36 35.11 30.47
C GLU A 1046 -13.57 34.68 29.02
N ARG A 1047 -14.48 33.74 28.78
CA ARG A 1047 -14.90 33.30 27.44
C ARG A 1047 -16.35 33.69 27.20
N ASN A 1048 -16.65 34.19 26.01
CA ASN A 1048 -17.98 34.69 25.65
C ASN A 1048 -18.38 34.23 24.24
N ASN A 1049 -19.64 33.84 24.08
CA ASN A 1049 -20.22 33.39 22.79
C ASN A 1049 -19.47 32.23 22.12
N VAL A 1050 -18.95 31.29 22.90
CA VAL A 1050 -18.34 30.06 22.36
C VAL A 1050 -19.44 29.16 21.81
N THR A 1051 -19.15 28.53 20.68
CA THR A 1051 -20.03 27.56 20.02
C THR A 1051 -19.33 26.22 19.84
N PHE A 1052 -20.08 25.13 19.95
CA PHE A 1052 -19.60 23.78 19.75
C PHE A 1052 -20.22 23.16 18.50
N ALA A 1053 -19.40 22.86 17.51
CA ALA A 1053 -19.85 22.38 16.20
C ALA A 1053 -20.45 20.96 16.23
N TRP A 1054 -20.08 20.15 17.22
CA TRP A 1054 -20.48 18.74 17.34
C TRP A 1054 -20.87 18.38 18.78
N ARG A 1055 -21.53 17.23 18.94
CA ARG A 1055 -21.96 16.69 20.24
C ARG A 1055 -20.92 15.71 20.77
N ARG A 1056 -20.82 15.61 22.10
CA ARG A 1056 -19.74 14.84 22.76
C ARG A 1056 -18.37 15.26 22.24
N PHE A 1057 -18.23 16.57 22.01
CA PHE A 1057 -17.05 17.20 21.45
C PHE A 1057 -16.21 17.75 22.59
N THR A 1058 -14.99 17.24 22.72
CA THR A 1058 -13.98 17.77 23.64
C THR A 1058 -13.24 18.92 22.97
N LYS A 1059 -13.50 20.16 23.42
CA LYS A 1059 -12.83 21.36 22.89
C LYS A 1059 -11.76 21.87 23.89
N PRO A 1060 -10.52 22.11 23.45
CA PRO A 1060 -9.47 22.68 24.29
C PRO A 1060 -9.55 24.22 24.39
N PHE A 1061 -9.09 24.77 25.52
CA PHE A 1061 -8.96 26.21 25.76
C PHE A 1061 -7.63 26.51 26.46
N LEU A 1062 -6.77 27.28 25.79
CA LEU A 1062 -5.47 27.69 26.32
C LEU A 1062 -5.63 28.88 27.27
N LEU A 1063 -5.03 28.81 28.46
CA LEU A 1063 -5.01 29.94 29.38
C LEU A 1063 -4.05 31.04 28.87
N PRO A 1064 -4.33 32.33 29.12
CA PRO A 1064 -3.42 33.42 28.75
C PRO A 1064 -2.02 33.28 29.37
N GLN A 1065 -1.93 32.64 30.53
CA GLN A 1065 -0.70 32.28 31.21
C GLN A 1065 -0.97 31.04 32.08
N ALA A 1066 0.03 30.16 32.21
CA ALA A 1066 0.01 29.09 33.19
C ALA A 1066 -0.25 29.65 34.60
N ALA A 1067 -1.24 29.07 35.27
CA ALA A 1067 -1.73 29.53 36.57
C ALA A 1067 -1.43 28.47 37.63
N THR A 1068 -1.06 28.87 38.84
CA THR A 1068 -0.80 27.95 39.97
C THR A 1068 -1.66 28.36 41.16
N TYR A 1069 -2.63 27.52 41.51
CA TYR A 1069 -3.59 27.81 42.58
C TYR A 1069 -3.98 26.55 43.35
N SER A 1070 -4.43 26.72 44.60
CA SER A 1070 -5.00 25.62 45.40
C SER A 1070 -6.46 25.34 45.02
N HIS A 1071 -7.14 26.34 44.45
CA HIS A 1071 -8.52 26.26 44.03
C HIS A 1071 -8.69 26.81 42.62
N TYR A 1072 -9.46 26.09 41.81
CA TYR A 1072 -9.89 26.53 40.48
C TYR A 1072 -11.40 26.52 40.41
N ARG A 1073 -11.99 27.50 39.74
CA ARG A 1073 -13.44 27.61 39.59
C ARG A 1073 -13.81 27.96 38.16
N LEU A 1074 -14.73 27.18 37.58
CA LEU A 1074 -15.36 27.46 36.30
C LEU A 1074 -16.82 27.88 36.55
N ARG A 1075 -17.17 29.09 36.14
CA ARG A 1075 -18.53 29.65 36.27
C ARG A 1075 -19.14 29.90 34.90
N VAL A 1076 -20.06 29.04 34.47
CA VAL A 1076 -20.89 29.26 33.29
C VAL A 1076 -21.90 30.36 33.60
N THR A 1077 -21.80 31.47 32.86
CA THR A 1077 -22.65 32.65 33.00
C THR A 1077 -23.82 32.65 32.03
N GLU A 1078 -23.71 31.89 30.93
CA GLU A 1078 -24.74 31.75 29.90
C GLU A 1078 -24.60 30.37 29.23
N ASN A 1079 -25.72 29.70 28.97
CA ASN A 1079 -25.81 28.51 28.12
C ASN A 1079 -26.38 28.86 26.74
N ASN A 1080 -26.49 27.87 25.85
CA ASN A 1080 -26.95 28.07 24.48
C ASN A 1080 -28.50 28.08 24.31
N GLY A 1081 -29.22 28.60 25.30
CA GLY A 1081 -30.65 28.89 25.21
C GLY A 1081 -31.60 27.82 25.77
N GLY A 1082 -31.09 26.73 26.33
CA GLY A 1082 -31.85 25.70 27.04
C GLY A 1082 -32.26 26.11 28.46
N GLU A 1083 -33.15 25.34 29.09
CA GLU A 1083 -33.56 25.58 30.49
C GLU A 1083 -32.53 25.09 31.51
N GLN A 1084 -31.58 24.26 31.07
CA GLN A 1084 -30.52 23.64 31.86
C GLN A 1084 -29.17 23.76 31.15
N THR A 1085 -28.09 23.65 31.90
CA THR A 1085 -26.72 23.53 31.37
C THR A 1085 -26.25 22.09 31.52
N SER A 1086 -25.60 21.51 30.52
CA SER A 1086 -25.02 20.16 30.62
C SER A 1086 -23.64 20.06 29.98
N MET A 1087 -22.80 19.23 30.60
CA MET A 1087 -21.43 18.93 30.16
C MET A 1087 -21.15 17.45 30.43
N ALA A 1088 -20.37 16.82 29.55
CA ALA A 1088 -19.88 15.48 29.76
C ALA A 1088 -18.68 15.49 30.70
N GLN A 1089 -17.60 16.22 30.36
CA GLN A 1089 -16.35 16.20 31.12
C GLN A 1089 -15.65 17.56 31.09
N VAL A 1090 -14.87 17.89 32.13
CA VAL A 1090 -13.99 19.07 32.19
C VAL A 1090 -12.63 18.64 32.73
N GLU A 1091 -11.55 18.82 31.96
CA GLU A 1091 -10.18 18.49 32.38
C GLU A 1091 -9.38 19.75 32.68
N TRP A 1092 -8.50 19.69 33.68
CA TRP A 1092 -7.49 20.71 33.93
C TRP A 1092 -6.11 20.18 33.53
N LEU A 1093 -5.60 20.59 32.37
CA LEU A 1093 -4.34 20.06 31.85
C LEU A 1093 -3.16 20.87 32.38
N GLY A 1094 -2.23 20.19 33.06
CA GLY A 1094 -1.16 20.83 33.79
C GLY A 1094 -0.12 19.87 34.36
N GLN A 1095 0.62 20.36 35.35
CA GLN A 1095 1.65 19.61 36.10
C GLN A 1095 1.63 19.99 37.60
N TYR A 1096 2.05 19.08 38.48
CA TYR A 1096 2.28 19.34 39.92
C TYR A 1096 3.74 19.71 40.19
#